data_AF-A0A1G7NP61-F1
#
_entry.id   AF-A0A1G7NP61-F1
#
_cell.length_a   1.000
_cell.length_b   1.000
_cell.length_c   1.000
_cell.angle_alpha   90.00
_cell.angle_beta   90.00
_cell.angle_gamma   90.00
#
_symmetry.space_group_name_H-M   'P 1'
#
loop_
_entity.id
_entity.type
_entity.pdbx_description
1 polymer ?
#
loop_
_entity_poly.entity_id
_entity_poly.type
_entity_poly.pdbx_seq_one_letter_code
_entity_poly.pdbx_strand_id
1 'polypeptide(L)'
;MAITVSNGSELRSALNSTSGGETIELASGNYGSVDLSGFNFSEKVTITSQEQLGATFNHIDMSGSSGMTLSDVTVHVPNGNQDRAVWIRNSDDIDIVNSELKGSVDGNFTNDELGMKVENSSSINVSNNEMHNFFKGAKFRETTDLTVRENNVHDMQKDGLNFVGVQDVLVENNLVRDMHPVEESAHTDFIQFWNIQTDMKSSDVTIRGNALLQGNEFQTQGMFIGDPPSGGYQNFTIEDNLIYTSHVHGITGANLQNSSVSNNTVLTAPGVDWDATIRPSGDNIELKNNVTTGFRNKSGADDASGNLVVQYTDPNGENYYGDLFQNAFDNSGISVEDLMPVAGSKVDFGSGMGAEERLQEIANGANVGGRVEDGSATDGNADDTTSSDDTTTDDSSSDGGSTDGSDSGSTDGGSTGGDETTDGGQTGDGVAYELGERTFDGSTGSAVVVPHDPAFATEEGTLAMTFTPDSASGAQGLFSKDSTGFDNGGHLTVRLVDGSIEVRLQSDSASHEVVASKAVSAGETNTMALTFGNDGMQLYVNGELADSAGYGGGMANNAEPMVIGANQWASGNESADVIQEGFDGTIASTKLFTRALTQDEVSNLGNSDGGSQDDTAETGDGGTSDDGGTQDGADGESSAPDDDAPADPGEAEGPSNVLMLGGEDQTVEVPFDAQVRGTSAPETVNVGEGAHVQFGANDGDSIELAGDFADYDLTSGGNTLSFVNGDTRADVSLNAETEIVFGDGMANADIGLTDNGVELTLGGQAVGSDFDRSEVNLDGSEVSGDDAMPAMPSQGGPAPVQTGTSAGENIDGNQDGTIAGNGGDDRFVFGQQQTDVEITDFSADDQLLFTDGVTEDDVVVSNADGGDGSVSLAVGEVGVTVTGISAEADGGIADTSTFEGAFGVDSLAFA
;
A
#
# COMPACT_ATOMS: atom_id res chain seq x y z
N MET A 1 9.46 -2.07 39.56
CA MET A 1 10.01 -0.69 39.79
C MET A 1 10.62 -0.29 38.47
N ALA A 2 10.22 0.84 37.88
CA ALA A 2 10.73 1.29 36.60
C ALA A 2 12.04 2.08 36.77
N ILE A 3 13.05 1.78 35.95
CA ILE A 3 14.33 2.49 35.86
C ILE A 3 14.41 3.11 34.46
N THR A 4 14.30 4.43 34.36
CA THR A 4 14.44 5.11 33.07
C THR A 4 15.90 5.33 32.71
N VAL A 5 16.26 5.07 31.46
CA VAL A 5 17.60 5.29 30.87
C VAL A 5 17.48 5.94 29.50
N SER A 6 18.48 6.68 29.06
CA SER A 6 18.44 7.47 27.82
C SER A 6 19.52 7.11 26.78
N ASN A 7 20.37 6.13 27.09
CA ASN A 7 21.44 5.66 26.19
C ASN A 7 21.98 4.28 26.61
N GLY A 8 22.75 3.63 25.73
CA GLY A 8 23.30 2.30 25.95
C GLY A 8 24.22 2.17 27.19
N SER A 9 24.92 3.24 27.57
CA SER A 9 25.77 3.22 28.78
C SER A 9 24.95 3.23 30.07
N GLU A 10 23.85 3.99 30.08
CA GLU A 10 22.90 4.01 31.19
C GLU A 10 22.15 2.69 31.31
N LEU A 11 21.69 2.12 30.18
CA LEU A 11 21.08 0.80 30.13
C LEU A 11 21.98 -0.28 30.76
N ARG A 12 23.24 -0.35 30.33
CA ARG A 12 24.22 -1.27 30.93
C ARG A 12 24.44 -1.02 32.42
N SER A 13 24.45 0.24 32.85
CA SER A 13 24.64 0.58 34.27
C SER A 13 23.43 0.19 35.12
N ALA A 14 22.22 0.39 34.59
CA ALA A 14 20.97 -0.05 35.20
C ALA A 14 20.96 -1.57 35.39
N LEU A 15 21.26 -2.33 34.33
CA LEU A 15 21.33 -3.80 34.38
C LEU A 15 22.35 -4.32 35.41
N ASN A 16 23.50 -3.66 35.57
CA ASN A 16 24.48 -4.02 36.60
C ASN A 16 23.99 -3.80 38.04
N SER A 17 22.98 -2.94 38.23
CA SER A 17 22.37 -2.65 39.54
C SER A 17 21.06 -3.38 39.80
N THR A 18 20.52 -4.03 38.75
CA THR A 18 19.24 -4.74 38.73
C THR A 18 19.37 -6.09 39.43
N SER A 19 18.32 -6.51 40.14
CA SER A 19 18.32 -7.76 40.92
C SER A 19 17.42 -8.88 40.36
N GLY A 20 16.54 -8.55 39.42
CA GLY A 20 15.54 -9.41 38.79
C GLY A 20 14.12 -8.87 38.98
N GLY A 21 13.28 -8.94 37.94
CA GLY A 21 11.87 -8.52 37.97
C GLY A 21 11.64 -7.02 37.77
N GLU A 22 12.70 -6.21 37.62
CA GLU A 22 12.56 -4.78 37.31
C GLU A 22 12.25 -4.51 35.83
N THR A 23 11.65 -3.35 35.56
CA THR A 23 11.43 -2.82 34.21
C THR A 23 12.42 -1.69 33.98
N ILE A 24 13.15 -1.72 32.87
CA ILE A 24 14.04 -0.68 32.41
C ILE A 24 13.37 -0.01 31.22
N GLU A 25 12.99 1.25 31.40
CA GLU A 25 12.31 2.06 30.39
C GLU A 25 13.33 2.86 29.59
N LEU A 26 13.29 2.72 28.27
CA LEU A 26 14.18 3.38 27.33
C LEU A 26 13.50 4.66 26.81
N ALA A 27 14.03 5.83 27.13
CA ALA A 27 13.60 7.07 26.48
C ALA A 27 13.91 7.00 24.98
N SER A 28 13.10 7.66 24.14
CA SER A 28 13.32 7.66 22.70
C SER A 28 14.70 8.19 22.33
N GLY A 29 15.34 7.54 21.35
CA GLY A 29 16.67 7.89 20.88
C GLY A 29 17.55 6.70 20.51
N ASN A 30 18.76 7.00 20.05
CA ASN A 30 19.71 5.99 19.57
C ASN A 30 20.64 5.49 20.70
N TYR A 31 20.55 4.18 20.98
CA TYR A 31 21.34 3.48 22.00
C TYR A 31 22.65 2.91 21.44
N GLY A 32 22.84 2.95 20.12
CA GLY A 32 23.97 2.40 19.39
C GLY A 32 24.01 0.89 19.46
N SER A 33 25.21 0.33 19.36
CA SER A 33 25.43 -1.10 19.59
C SER A 33 25.57 -1.38 21.08
N VAL A 34 24.76 -2.30 21.59
CA VAL A 34 24.73 -2.63 23.02
C VAL A 34 25.04 -4.09 23.24
N ASP A 35 26.04 -4.33 24.08
CA ASP A 35 26.38 -5.67 24.56
C ASP A 35 25.59 -5.94 25.85
N LEU A 36 24.69 -6.91 25.85
CA LEU A 36 23.90 -7.38 26.99
C LEU A 36 24.40 -8.74 27.50
N SER A 37 25.68 -9.05 27.29
CA SER A 37 26.30 -10.32 27.70
C SER A 37 26.57 -10.43 29.21
N GLY A 38 26.32 -11.61 29.77
CA GLY A 38 26.65 -11.99 31.14
C GLY A 38 25.64 -11.57 32.22
N PHE A 39 24.51 -10.96 31.83
CA PHE A 39 23.43 -10.63 32.76
C PHE A 39 22.54 -11.84 32.98
N ASN A 40 22.36 -12.26 34.24
CA ASN A 40 21.62 -13.47 34.58
C ASN A 40 20.69 -13.16 35.76
N PHE A 41 19.39 -13.12 35.50
CA PHE A 41 18.37 -12.79 36.49
C PHE A 41 17.50 -14.01 36.79
N SER A 42 17.12 -14.17 38.06
CA SER A 42 16.21 -15.26 38.48
C SER A 42 14.73 -14.90 38.31
N GLU A 43 14.43 -13.61 38.20
CA GLU A 43 13.14 -13.06 37.82
C GLU A 43 13.38 -12.19 36.59
N LYS A 44 12.57 -12.34 35.54
CA LYS A 44 12.83 -11.75 34.22
C LYS A 44 12.84 -10.21 34.31
N VAL A 45 13.87 -9.59 33.74
CA VAL A 45 13.99 -8.13 33.64
C VAL A 45 13.44 -7.69 32.30
N THR A 46 12.50 -6.75 32.30
CA THR A 46 11.91 -6.20 31.07
C THR A 46 12.68 -4.95 30.66
N ILE A 47 13.13 -4.89 29.41
CA ILE A 47 13.74 -3.73 28.77
C ILE A 47 12.77 -3.29 27.68
N THR A 48 12.17 -2.11 27.82
CA THR A 48 11.12 -1.64 26.90
C THR A 48 11.22 -0.14 26.64
N SER A 49 10.81 0.30 25.46
CA SER A 49 10.72 1.73 25.14
C SER A 49 9.60 2.42 25.92
N GLN A 50 9.80 3.69 26.26
CA GLN A 50 8.74 4.53 26.83
C GLN A 50 7.68 4.87 25.79
N GLU A 51 8.15 5.25 24.60
CA GLU A 51 7.33 5.41 23.41
C GLU A 51 7.52 4.17 22.53
N GLN A 52 6.44 3.61 22.02
CA GLN A 52 6.45 2.47 21.12
C GLN A 52 7.49 2.64 20.00
N LEU A 53 8.44 1.71 19.90
CA LEU A 53 9.59 1.75 18.95
C LEU A 53 10.54 2.94 19.08
N GLY A 54 10.36 3.81 20.08
CA GLY A 54 11.13 5.04 20.23
C GLY A 54 12.63 4.82 20.51
N ALA A 55 13.02 3.70 21.11
CA ALA A 55 14.43 3.37 21.34
C ALA A 55 15.01 2.55 20.18
N THR A 56 16.01 3.12 19.50
CA THR A 56 16.69 2.47 18.36
C THR A 56 18.06 1.94 18.77
N PHE A 57 18.35 0.70 18.41
CA PHE A 57 19.65 0.06 18.54
C PHE A 57 20.26 -0.17 17.16
N ASN A 58 21.59 -0.15 17.08
CA ASN A 58 22.28 -0.58 15.86
C ASN A 58 22.50 -2.10 15.88
N HIS A 59 22.91 -2.64 17.03
CA HIS A 59 23.15 -4.08 17.23
C HIS A 59 22.94 -4.47 18.68
N ILE A 60 22.48 -5.69 18.92
CA ILE A 60 22.31 -6.24 20.27
C ILE A 60 23.01 -7.59 20.38
N ASP A 61 23.98 -7.69 21.29
CA ASP A 61 24.69 -8.93 21.60
C ASP A 61 24.28 -9.47 22.97
N MET A 62 23.76 -10.69 23.05
CA MET A 62 23.34 -11.36 24.29
C MET A 62 24.08 -12.69 24.41
N SER A 63 25.25 -12.69 25.09
CA SER A 63 26.00 -13.92 25.31
C SER A 63 26.12 -14.31 26.77
N GLY A 64 25.78 -15.57 27.10
CA GLY A 64 25.90 -16.05 28.48
C GLY A 64 24.96 -15.34 29.43
N SER A 65 23.79 -14.96 28.91
CA SER A 65 22.79 -14.15 29.61
C SER A 65 21.47 -14.91 29.79
N SER A 66 20.72 -14.58 30.84
CA SER A 66 19.41 -15.17 31.09
C SER A 66 18.43 -14.25 31.80
N GLY A 67 17.14 -14.52 31.61
CA GLY A 67 16.06 -13.86 32.32
C GLY A 67 15.84 -12.42 31.88
N MET A 68 15.70 -12.19 30.57
CA MET A 68 15.43 -10.85 30.02
C MET A 68 14.35 -10.86 28.94
N THR A 69 13.50 -9.83 28.95
CA THR A 69 12.61 -9.47 27.83
C THR A 69 13.10 -8.18 27.21
N LEU A 70 13.18 -8.13 25.89
CA LEU A 70 13.29 -6.91 25.10
C LEU A 70 11.98 -6.69 24.36
N SER A 71 11.34 -5.54 24.56
CA SER A 71 10.02 -5.23 24.00
C SER A 71 9.96 -3.82 23.42
N ASP A 72 9.20 -3.61 22.34
CA ASP A 72 8.89 -2.28 21.81
C ASP A 72 10.11 -1.46 21.37
N VAL A 73 11.16 -2.11 20.87
CA VAL A 73 12.37 -1.43 20.39
C VAL A 73 12.53 -1.58 18.87
N THR A 74 13.28 -0.67 18.26
CA THR A 74 13.77 -0.83 16.89
C THR A 74 15.23 -1.25 16.91
N VAL A 75 15.62 -2.24 16.10
CA VAL A 75 17.02 -2.55 15.78
C VAL A 75 17.21 -2.28 14.29
N HIS A 76 18.02 -1.27 13.95
CA HIS A 76 18.23 -0.83 12.57
C HIS A 76 19.71 -0.98 12.18
N VAL A 77 19.99 -1.72 11.11
CA VAL A 77 21.33 -1.95 10.55
C VAL A 77 21.48 -1.22 9.19
N PRO A 78 21.86 0.07 9.18
CA PRO A 78 21.82 0.91 7.97
C PRO A 78 22.99 0.72 6.99
N ASN A 79 23.98 -0.15 7.29
CA ASN A 79 25.13 -0.38 6.42
C ASN A 79 25.46 -1.88 6.39
N GLY A 80 25.37 -2.52 5.22
CA GLY A 80 25.63 -3.95 4.97
C GLY A 80 27.07 -4.44 5.19
N ASN A 81 27.67 -4.17 6.34
CA ASN A 81 29.09 -4.47 6.64
C ASN A 81 29.35 -5.00 8.05
N GLN A 82 28.32 -5.54 8.68
CA GLN A 82 28.31 -6.26 9.95
C GLN A 82 27.74 -7.68 9.69
N ASP A 83 27.67 -8.54 10.70
CA ASP A 83 27.22 -9.93 10.50
C ASP A 83 25.71 -10.15 10.76
N ARG A 84 25.08 -9.31 11.62
CA ARG A 84 23.72 -9.51 12.16
C ARG A 84 23.15 -8.35 13.02
N ALA A 85 21.83 -8.19 13.09
CA ALA A 85 21.15 -7.21 13.96
C ALA A 85 21.11 -7.63 15.45
N VAL A 86 20.65 -8.86 15.73
CA VAL A 86 20.55 -9.42 17.10
C VAL A 86 21.30 -10.76 17.18
N TRP A 87 22.15 -10.94 18.19
CA TRP A 87 22.86 -12.19 18.42
C TRP A 87 22.66 -12.72 19.84
N ILE A 88 21.92 -13.81 19.98
CA ILE A 88 21.73 -14.53 21.25
C ILE A 88 22.59 -15.80 21.22
N ARG A 89 23.48 -16.00 22.19
CA ARG A 89 24.33 -17.20 22.21
C ARG A 89 24.68 -17.70 23.61
N ASN A 90 24.55 -19.01 23.83
CA ASN A 90 24.78 -19.63 25.13
C ASN A 90 23.92 -18.97 26.23
N SER A 91 22.65 -18.73 25.90
CA SER A 91 21.70 -17.97 26.71
C SER A 91 20.46 -18.79 27.02
N ASP A 92 19.68 -18.34 28.00
CA ASP A 92 18.51 -19.04 28.52
C ASP A 92 17.41 -18.04 28.89
N ASP A 93 16.14 -18.35 28.70
CA ASP A 93 15.02 -17.49 29.14
C ASP A 93 15.11 -16.04 28.62
N ILE A 94 15.16 -15.90 27.30
CA ILE A 94 15.25 -14.61 26.59
C ILE A 94 14.04 -14.42 25.68
N ASP A 95 13.35 -13.29 25.83
CA ASP A 95 12.24 -12.91 24.96
C ASP A 95 12.59 -11.67 24.13
N ILE A 96 12.34 -11.73 22.83
CA ILE A 96 12.35 -10.58 21.92
C ILE A 96 10.93 -10.44 21.36
N VAL A 97 10.23 -9.39 21.77
CA VAL A 97 8.79 -9.25 21.49
C VAL A 97 8.42 -7.85 21.02
N ASN A 98 7.33 -7.69 20.29
CA ASN A 98 6.74 -6.38 19.94
C ASN A 98 7.75 -5.40 19.31
N SER A 99 8.78 -5.90 18.64
CA SER A 99 9.94 -5.10 18.21
C SER A 99 10.09 -5.13 16.69
N GLU A 100 10.75 -4.11 16.15
CA GLU A 100 11.08 -4.00 14.74
C GLU A 100 12.57 -4.27 14.55
N LEU A 101 12.92 -5.22 13.68
CA LEU A 101 14.28 -5.45 13.23
C LEU A 101 14.32 -5.13 11.74
N LYS A 102 15.18 -4.18 11.34
CA LYS A 102 15.34 -3.78 9.94
C LYS A 102 16.79 -3.65 9.51
N GLY A 103 17.09 -4.08 8.30
CA GLY A 103 18.41 -3.90 7.68
C GLY A 103 18.54 -2.55 6.98
N SER A 104 19.08 -2.54 5.77
CA SER A 104 19.51 -1.31 5.07
C SER A 104 18.34 -0.45 4.58
N VAL A 105 17.19 -1.06 4.26
CA VAL A 105 15.99 -0.44 3.68
C VAL A 105 16.34 0.49 2.50
N ASP A 106 17.19 -0.01 1.60
CA ASP A 106 17.67 0.72 0.42
C ASP A 106 17.23 0.08 -0.92
N GLY A 107 16.38 -0.96 -0.85
CA GLY A 107 15.96 -1.77 -2.00
C GLY A 107 17.05 -2.70 -2.56
N ASN A 108 18.25 -2.68 -2.00
CA ASN A 108 19.38 -3.52 -2.40
C ASN A 108 19.57 -4.70 -1.45
N PHE A 109 18.78 -5.73 -1.65
CA PHE A 109 18.85 -6.95 -0.85
C PHE A 109 20.20 -7.67 -0.91
N THR A 110 21.06 -7.40 -1.90
CA THR A 110 22.38 -8.08 -2.02
C THR A 110 23.38 -7.68 -0.95
N ASN A 111 23.18 -6.54 -0.30
CA ASN A 111 24.06 -6.00 0.71
C ASN A 111 23.58 -6.31 2.14
N ASP A 112 22.41 -6.93 2.28
CA ASP A 112 21.77 -7.12 3.56
C ASP A 112 22.46 -8.19 4.42
N GLU A 113 22.25 -8.09 5.73
CA GLU A 113 22.85 -8.96 6.74
C GLU A 113 21.84 -9.91 7.38
N LEU A 114 22.23 -10.76 8.32
CA LEU A 114 21.27 -11.56 9.08
C LEU A 114 20.45 -10.67 10.04
N GLY A 115 19.14 -10.87 10.16
CA GLY A 115 18.35 -10.18 11.17
C GLY A 115 18.70 -10.69 12.58
N MET A 116 18.14 -11.83 12.96
CA MET A 116 18.38 -12.46 14.25
C MET A 116 19.18 -13.76 14.12
N LYS A 117 20.14 -13.97 15.03
CA LYS A 117 20.87 -15.24 15.16
C LYS A 117 20.80 -15.74 16.60
N VAL A 118 20.33 -16.96 16.80
CA VAL A 118 20.25 -17.64 18.09
C VAL A 118 21.05 -18.93 18.04
N GLU A 119 22.00 -19.12 18.97
CA GLU A 119 22.90 -20.28 18.97
C GLU A 119 23.09 -20.89 20.35
N ASN A 120 23.05 -22.22 20.46
CA ASN A 120 23.40 -22.93 21.71
C ASN A 120 22.63 -22.43 22.93
N SER A 121 21.33 -22.18 22.79
CA SER A 121 20.51 -21.49 23.79
C SER A 121 19.25 -22.29 24.14
N SER A 122 18.53 -21.89 25.19
CA SER A 122 17.28 -22.53 25.59
C SER A 122 16.21 -21.53 26.03
N SER A 123 14.93 -21.91 25.99
CA SER A 123 13.81 -21.09 26.44
C SER A 123 13.82 -19.70 25.80
N ILE A 124 13.73 -19.69 24.47
CA ILE A 124 13.79 -18.47 23.66
C ILE A 124 12.42 -18.19 23.07
N ASN A 125 11.90 -16.98 23.28
CA ASN A 125 10.66 -16.51 22.68
C ASN A 125 10.93 -15.36 21.70
N VAL A 126 10.48 -15.53 20.46
CA VAL A 126 10.52 -14.51 19.41
C VAL A 126 9.10 -14.34 18.92
N SER A 127 8.41 -13.30 19.39
CA SER A 127 6.98 -13.16 19.09
C SER A 127 6.52 -11.74 18.77
N ASN A 128 5.57 -11.59 17.85
CA ASN A 128 4.95 -10.30 17.53
C ASN A 128 5.99 -9.25 17.06
N ASN A 129 7.00 -9.68 16.31
CA ASN A 129 8.03 -8.79 15.77
C ASN A 129 7.82 -8.55 14.27
N GLU A 130 8.26 -7.38 13.82
CA GLU A 130 8.49 -7.07 12.41
C GLU A 130 9.96 -7.34 12.07
N MET A 131 10.24 -8.08 11.00
CA MET A 131 11.60 -8.31 10.52
C MET A 131 11.67 -8.10 9.01
N HIS A 132 12.50 -7.16 8.54
CA HIS A 132 12.59 -6.88 7.10
C HIS A 132 13.94 -6.36 6.61
N ASN A 133 14.17 -6.45 5.31
CA ASN A 133 15.41 -6.05 4.62
C ASN A 133 16.65 -6.77 5.19
N PHE A 134 16.62 -8.10 5.26
CA PHE A 134 17.76 -8.90 5.72
C PHE A 134 18.13 -9.99 4.71
N PHE A 135 19.40 -10.42 4.73
CA PHE A 135 19.83 -11.65 4.05
C PHE A 135 19.02 -12.85 4.52
N LYS A 136 18.77 -12.95 5.84
CA LYS A 136 17.81 -13.89 6.41
C LYS A 136 17.13 -13.26 7.62
N GLY A 137 15.84 -13.50 7.81
CA GLY A 137 15.08 -12.95 8.92
C GLY A 137 15.62 -13.43 10.27
N ALA A 138 15.51 -14.73 10.55
CA ALA A 138 16.04 -15.32 11.77
C ALA A 138 16.69 -16.69 11.56
N LYS A 139 17.78 -16.95 12.28
CA LYS A 139 18.49 -18.24 12.27
C LYS A 139 18.67 -18.81 13.68
N PHE A 140 18.08 -19.97 13.91
CA PHE A 140 18.14 -20.71 15.17
C PHE A 140 19.01 -21.96 14.99
N ARG A 141 20.05 -22.11 15.79
CA ARG A 141 20.98 -23.25 15.73
C ARG A 141 21.22 -23.83 17.10
N GLU A 142 21.10 -25.15 17.24
CA GLU A 142 21.40 -25.86 18.49
C GLU A 142 20.63 -25.25 19.68
N THR A 143 19.33 -25.02 19.50
CA THR A 143 18.45 -24.33 20.48
C THR A 143 17.30 -25.24 20.89
N THR A 144 16.95 -25.25 22.18
CA THR A 144 15.86 -26.07 22.73
C THR A 144 14.79 -25.22 23.40
N ASP A 145 13.53 -25.62 23.42
CA ASP A 145 12.43 -24.82 23.99
C ASP A 145 12.36 -23.44 23.31
N LEU A 146 11.95 -23.46 22.04
CA LEU A 146 11.95 -22.30 21.15
C LEU A 146 10.54 -22.00 20.67
N THR A 147 10.08 -20.77 20.90
CA THR A 147 8.82 -20.25 20.36
C THR A 147 9.13 -19.15 19.34
N VAL A 148 8.60 -19.30 18.13
CA VAL A 148 8.64 -18.29 17.05
C VAL A 148 7.21 -18.11 16.57
N ARG A 149 6.51 -17.06 17.03
CA ARG A 149 5.09 -16.89 16.70
C ARG A 149 4.67 -15.47 16.38
N GLU A 150 3.64 -15.32 15.55
CA GLU A 150 3.02 -14.02 15.28
C GLU A 150 4.02 -12.99 14.72
N ASN A 151 5.15 -13.40 14.16
CA ASN A 151 6.09 -12.47 13.54
C ASN A 151 5.68 -12.22 12.09
N ASN A 152 5.90 -11.01 11.60
CA ASN A 152 5.82 -10.69 10.17
C ASN A 152 7.25 -10.50 9.64
N VAL A 153 7.60 -11.31 8.65
CA VAL A 153 8.94 -11.46 8.12
C VAL A 153 8.87 -11.24 6.62
N HIS A 154 9.35 -10.10 6.14
CA HIS A 154 9.21 -9.76 4.73
C HIS A 154 10.46 -9.09 4.16
N ASP A 155 10.52 -8.93 2.85
CA ASP A 155 11.64 -8.25 2.19
C ASP A 155 13.01 -8.88 2.50
N MET A 156 13.10 -10.22 2.42
CA MET A 156 14.34 -10.95 2.70
C MET A 156 15.07 -11.34 1.42
N GLN A 157 16.39 -11.18 1.37
CA GLN A 157 17.19 -11.64 0.23
C GLN A 157 17.16 -13.17 0.07
N LYS A 158 17.10 -13.91 1.19
CA LYS A 158 17.19 -15.38 1.19
C LYS A 158 16.12 -16.05 2.05
N ASP A 159 16.45 -16.60 3.22
CA ASP A 159 15.46 -17.38 3.97
C ASP A 159 14.76 -16.49 4.99
N GLY A 160 13.44 -16.66 5.15
CA GLY A 160 12.71 -16.03 6.26
C GLY A 160 13.17 -16.57 7.61
N LEU A 161 12.81 -17.83 7.91
CA LEU A 161 13.12 -18.50 9.18
C LEU A 161 13.98 -19.76 8.95
N ASN A 162 15.15 -19.84 9.58
CA ASN A 162 16.13 -20.91 9.37
C ASN A 162 16.44 -21.67 10.67
N PHE A 163 16.29 -23.00 10.65
CA PHE A 163 16.41 -23.85 11.84
C PHE A 163 17.44 -24.97 11.63
N VAL A 164 18.37 -25.11 12.58
CA VAL A 164 19.50 -26.05 12.49
C VAL A 164 19.71 -26.80 13.80
N GLY A 165 19.22 -28.03 13.88
CA GLY A 165 19.32 -28.87 15.08
C GLY A 165 18.63 -28.20 16.27
N VAL A 166 17.30 -28.18 16.27
CA VAL A 166 16.47 -27.52 17.30
C VAL A 166 15.46 -28.50 17.93
N GLN A 167 15.16 -28.38 19.22
CA GLN A 167 14.28 -29.34 19.91
C GLN A 167 13.21 -28.64 20.71
N ASP A 168 12.01 -29.23 20.82
CA ASP A 168 10.87 -28.63 21.51
C ASP A 168 10.56 -27.22 20.94
N VAL A 169 10.07 -27.19 19.71
CA VAL A 169 9.91 -25.96 18.92
C VAL A 169 8.44 -25.73 18.54
N LEU A 170 7.98 -24.49 18.70
CA LEU A 170 6.71 -23.99 18.18
C LEU A 170 6.99 -22.87 17.17
N VAL A 171 6.54 -23.08 15.92
CA VAL A 171 6.51 -22.06 14.85
C VAL A 171 5.07 -21.82 14.46
N GLU A 172 4.49 -20.71 14.91
CA GLU A 172 3.03 -20.51 14.91
C GLU A 172 2.60 -19.14 14.37
N ASN A 173 1.59 -19.10 13.50
CA ASN A 173 0.92 -17.86 13.11
C ASN A 173 1.87 -16.75 12.61
N ASN A 174 3.01 -17.11 12.02
CA ASN A 174 3.90 -16.14 11.39
C ASN A 174 3.43 -15.84 9.96
N LEU A 175 3.58 -14.59 9.54
CA LEU A 175 3.49 -14.16 8.15
C LEU A 175 4.89 -14.09 7.57
N VAL A 176 5.15 -14.76 6.46
CA VAL A 176 6.39 -14.62 5.70
C VAL A 176 6.07 -14.32 4.25
N ARG A 177 6.53 -13.17 3.73
CA ARG A 177 6.17 -12.69 2.39
C ARG A 177 7.24 -11.87 1.69
N ASP A 178 7.12 -11.67 0.39
CA ASP A 178 7.93 -10.72 -0.38
C ASP A 178 9.44 -10.99 -0.29
N MET A 179 9.87 -12.20 -0.64
CA MET A 179 11.31 -12.50 -0.69
C MET A 179 11.94 -11.97 -1.98
N HIS A 180 13.23 -11.59 -1.91
CA HIS A 180 14.01 -11.00 -3.00
C HIS A 180 15.29 -11.79 -3.29
N PRO A 181 15.17 -13.04 -3.80
CA PRO A 181 16.31 -13.84 -4.23
C PRO A 181 17.13 -13.13 -5.31
N VAL A 182 18.43 -13.02 -5.09
CA VAL A 182 19.36 -12.34 -6.02
C VAL A 182 19.76 -13.18 -7.25
N GLU A 183 19.36 -14.45 -7.28
CA GLU A 183 19.45 -15.32 -8.46
C GLU A 183 18.30 -16.34 -8.44
N GLU A 184 17.79 -16.72 -9.62
CA GLU A 184 16.69 -17.68 -9.77
C GLU A 184 17.04 -19.08 -9.20
N SER A 185 18.32 -19.39 -9.05
CA SER A 185 18.80 -20.61 -8.38
C SER A 185 19.00 -20.47 -6.88
N ALA A 186 18.74 -19.30 -6.31
CA ALA A 186 18.87 -19.09 -4.88
C ALA A 186 17.87 -20.00 -4.18
N HIS A 187 18.39 -20.88 -3.33
CA HIS A 187 17.58 -21.68 -2.41
C HIS A 187 17.03 -20.75 -1.32
N THR A 188 16.03 -19.95 -1.67
CA THR A 188 15.31 -18.98 -0.84
C THR A 188 14.03 -19.65 -0.36
N ASP A 189 13.95 -19.92 0.94
CA ASP A 189 12.83 -20.60 1.59
C ASP A 189 12.14 -19.68 2.59
N PHE A 190 10.81 -19.66 2.65
CA PHE A 190 10.12 -18.99 3.76
C PHE A 190 10.50 -19.61 5.10
N ILE A 191 10.49 -20.95 5.17
CA ILE A 191 10.90 -21.73 6.35
C ILE A 191 11.84 -22.84 5.92
N GLN A 192 13.06 -22.85 6.47
CA GLN A 192 14.08 -23.86 6.18
C GLN A 192 14.54 -24.61 7.43
N PHE A 193 14.52 -25.94 7.37
CA PHE A 193 15.19 -26.84 8.32
C PHE A 193 16.28 -27.64 7.60
N TRP A 194 17.47 -27.72 8.19
CA TRP A 194 18.58 -28.54 7.69
C TRP A 194 19.49 -28.98 8.84
N ASN A 195 20.24 -30.08 8.67
CA ASN A 195 21.03 -30.67 9.76
C ASN A 195 22.50 -30.95 9.40
N ILE A 196 23.10 -30.10 8.58
CA ILE A 196 24.53 -30.17 8.22
C ILE A 196 25.37 -29.52 9.33
N GLN A 197 26.55 -30.11 9.63
CA GLN A 197 27.50 -29.58 10.63
C GLN A 197 26.93 -29.41 12.06
N THR A 198 25.98 -30.25 12.45
CA THR A 198 25.56 -30.41 13.85
C THR A 198 25.19 -31.87 14.14
N ASP A 199 25.44 -32.31 15.38
CA ASP A 199 25.02 -33.63 15.88
C ASP A 199 23.65 -33.57 16.58
N MET A 200 23.16 -32.38 16.92
CA MET A 200 21.80 -32.18 17.43
C MET A 200 20.83 -32.38 16.26
N LYS A 201 19.81 -33.20 16.46
CA LYS A 201 18.79 -33.47 15.45
C LYS A 201 17.57 -32.64 15.77
N SER A 202 16.98 -32.01 14.76
CA SER A 202 15.70 -31.37 15.00
C SER A 202 14.63 -32.40 15.36
N SER A 203 13.93 -32.18 16.46
CA SER A 203 12.85 -33.06 16.93
C SER A 203 11.80 -32.30 17.72
N ASP A 204 10.59 -32.85 17.78
CA ASP A 204 9.49 -32.30 18.59
C ASP A 204 9.18 -30.87 18.14
N VAL A 205 8.84 -30.74 16.86
CA VAL A 205 8.64 -29.46 16.16
C VAL A 205 7.19 -29.37 15.71
N THR A 206 6.51 -28.31 16.14
CA THR A 206 5.17 -27.95 15.65
C THR A 206 5.29 -26.72 14.76
N ILE A 207 4.79 -26.81 13.52
CA ILE A 207 4.71 -25.71 12.57
C ILE A 207 3.25 -25.56 12.17
N ARG A 208 2.58 -24.54 12.70
CA ARG A 208 1.13 -24.41 12.51
C ARG A 208 0.62 -22.99 12.25
N GLY A 209 -0.46 -22.87 11.48
CA GLY A 209 -1.14 -21.59 11.27
C GLY A 209 -0.31 -20.51 10.55
N ASN A 210 0.85 -20.83 9.99
CA ASN A 210 1.68 -19.83 9.32
C ASN A 210 1.12 -19.49 7.93
N ALA A 211 1.20 -18.22 7.54
CA ALA A 211 0.88 -17.73 6.20
C ALA A 211 2.19 -17.43 5.46
N LEU A 212 2.47 -18.18 4.40
CA LEU A 212 3.70 -18.12 3.62
C LEU A 212 3.35 -17.73 2.18
N LEU A 213 3.46 -16.45 1.85
CA LEU A 213 2.86 -15.86 0.64
C LEU A 213 3.94 -15.23 -0.24
N GLN A 214 4.04 -15.63 -1.51
CA GLN A 214 5.08 -15.07 -2.39
C GLN A 214 5.01 -13.55 -2.50
N GLY A 215 3.82 -13.00 -2.71
CA GLY A 215 3.54 -11.56 -2.66
C GLY A 215 4.28 -10.69 -3.70
N ASN A 216 5.12 -11.29 -4.55
CA ASN A 216 5.84 -10.62 -5.62
C ASN A 216 6.18 -11.61 -6.77
N GLU A 217 6.86 -11.14 -7.80
CA GLU A 217 7.26 -11.93 -8.98
C GLU A 217 8.36 -12.98 -8.70
N PHE A 218 9.04 -12.89 -7.56
CA PHE A 218 10.23 -13.71 -7.30
C PHE A 218 9.88 -15.11 -6.80
N GLN A 219 10.39 -16.11 -7.51
CA GLN A 219 10.19 -17.49 -7.13
C GLN A 219 10.80 -17.80 -5.75
N THR A 220 9.94 -18.20 -4.82
CA THR A 220 10.32 -18.49 -3.43
C THR A 220 9.88 -19.90 -3.06
N GLN A 221 10.72 -20.67 -2.36
CA GLN A 221 10.34 -21.98 -1.83
C GLN A 221 9.45 -21.83 -0.60
N GLY A 222 8.46 -22.72 -0.46
CA GLY A 222 7.55 -22.76 0.67
C GLY A 222 8.26 -23.15 1.96
N MET A 223 8.01 -24.39 2.39
CA MET A 223 8.64 -24.99 3.57
C MET A 223 9.58 -26.11 3.16
N PHE A 224 10.87 -25.95 3.44
CA PHE A 224 11.89 -26.94 3.10
C PHE A 224 12.56 -27.54 4.34
N ILE A 225 12.23 -28.80 4.63
CA ILE A 225 12.89 -29.62 5.66
C ILE A 225 13.80 -30.61 4.93
N GLY A 226 15.04 -30.19 4.69
CA GLY A 226 16.03 -30.86 3.87
C GLY A 226 17.24 -31.38 4.66
N ASP A 227 18.19 -32.00 3.96
CA ASP A 227 19.46 -32.47 4.54
C ASP A 227 19.35 -33.20 5.90
N PRO A 228 18.56 -34.29 5.97
CA PRO A 228 18.24 -34.93 7.23
C PRO A 228 19.46 -35.60 7.86
N PRO A 229 19.53 -35.64 9.21
CA PRO A 229 20.57 -36.39 9.90
C PRO A 229 20.37 -37.90 9.73
N SER A 230 21.38 -38.68 10.08
CA SER A 230 21.24 -40.15 10.14
C SER A 230 20.11 -40.54 11.08
N GLY A 231 19.12 -41.28 10.57
CA GLY A 231 17.91 -41.67 11.31
C GLY A 231 16.77 -40.67 11.27
N GLY A 232 16.89 -39.58 10.50
CA GLY A 232 15.78 -38.67 10.19
C GLY A 232 15.46 -37.64 11.27
N TYR A 233 14.57 -36.73 10.90
CA TYR A 233 13.89 -35.79 11.80
C TYR A 233 12.77 -36.51 12.54
N GLN A 234 12.51 -36.17 13.80
CA GLN A 234 11.57 -36.90 14.66
C GLN A 234 10.42 -36.00 15.10
N ASN A 235 9.19 -36.51 15.09
CA ASN A 235 8.03 -35.86 15.70
C ASN A 235 7.80 -34.42 15.17
N PHE A 236 7.59 -34.29 13.86
CA PHE A 236 7.14 -33.04 13.26
C PHE A 236 5.62 -33.06 13.13
N THR A 237 4.98 -31.99 13.57
CA THR A 237 3.56 -31.69 13.32
C THR A 237 3.52 -30.47 12.40
N ILE A 238 3.01 -30.63 11.18
CA ILE A 238 2.91 -29.56 10.18
C ILE A 238 1.45 -29.43 9.80
N GLU A 239 0.76 -28.42 10.35
CA GLU A 239 -0.69 -28.31 10.21
C GLU A 239 -1.22 -26.89 10.06
N ASP A 240 -2.37 -26.73 9.41
CA ASP A 240 -3.06 -25.44 9.29
C ASP A 240 -2.24 -24.30 8.68
N ASN A 241 -1.19 -24.62 7.92
CA ASN A 241 -0.38 -23.61 7.23
C ASN A 241 -0.99 -23.28 5.87
N LEU A 242 -1.03 -21.98 5.56
CA LEU A 242 -1.43 -21.43 4.27
C LEU A 242 -0.16 -21.07 3.49
N ILE A 243 0.04 -21.67 2.33
CA ILE A 243 1.26 -21.52 1.53
C ILE A 243 0.88 -21.23 0.08
N TYR A 244 1.35 -20.10 -0.45
CA TYR A 244 1.17 -19.69 -1.84
C TYR A 244 2.53 -19.40 -2.45
N THR A 245 2.94 -20.20 -3.43
CA THR A 245 4.32 -20.18 -3.95
C THR A 245 4.37 -20.63 -5.41
N SER A 246 5.30 -20.08 -6.19
CA SER A 246 5.59 -20.51 -7.56
C SER A 246 6.65 -21.61 -7.66
N HIS A 247 7.09 -22.21 -6.54
CA HIS A 247 8.12 -23.25 -6.52
C HIS A 247 7.57 -24.61 -6.11
N VAL A 248 8.18 -25.68 -6.64
CA VAL A 248 7.82 -27.08 -6.32
C VAL A 248 7.88 -27.44 -4.82
N HIS A 249 8.62 -26.69 -4.01
CA HIS A 249 8.87 -26.97 -2.58
C HIS A 249 7.78 -26.32 -1.72
N GLY A 250 6.50 -26.58 -2.01
CA GLY A 250 5.39 -26.11 -1.18
C GLY A 250 5.53 -26.57 0.27
N ILE A 251 5.55 -27.89 0.49
CA ILE A 251 6.04 -28.49 1.74
C ILE A 251 6.94 -29.68 1.41
N THR A 252 8.19 -29.65 1.86
CA THR A 252 9.14 -30.76 1.72
C THR A 252 9.58 -31.28 3.05
N GLY A 253 9.35 -32.58 3.29
CA GLY A 253 9.82 -33.29 4.47
C GLY A 253 10.78 -34.42 4.09
N ALA A 254 12.08 -34.21 4.20
CA ALA A 254 13.07 -35.25 3.93
C ALA A 254 13.31 -36.13 5.16
N ASN A 255 12.99 -37.44 5.06
CA ASN A 255 13.23 -38.44 6.11
C ASN A 255 12.64 -38.05 7.49
N LEU A 256 11.36 -37.68 7.50
CA LEU A 256 10.55 -37.44 8.70
C LEU A 256 10.12 -38.76 9.34
N GLN A 257 10.14 -38.83 10.67
CA GLN A 257 9.80 -40.01 11.43
C GLN A 257 8.71 -39.69 12.46
N ASN A 258 7.65 -40.50 12.51
CA ASN A 258 6.53 -40.32 13.46
C ASN A 258 5.95 -38.90 13.39
N SER A 259 5.63 -38.44 12.18
CA SER A 259 5.28 -37.05 11.91
C SER A 259 3.90 -36.95 11.25
N SER A 260 3.27 -35.79 11.33
CA SER A 260 2.02 -35.49 10.62
C SER A 260 2.19 -34.28 9.70
N VAL A 261 1.55 -34.37 8.54
CA VAL A 261 1.36 -33.25 7.61
C VAL A 261 -0.13 -33.21 7.29
N SER A 262 -0.88 -32.35 7.97
CA SER A 262 -2.33 -32.35 7.91
C SER A 262 -2.91 -30.96 7.74
N ASN A 263 -4.08 -30.82 7.12
CA ASN A 263 -4.80 -29.55 7.16
C ASN A 263 -3.99 -28.34 6.62
N ASN A 264 -3.07 -28.54 5.67
CA ASN A 264 -2.37 -27.41 5.05
C ASN A 264 -3.07 -27.03 3.74
N THR A 265 -3.13 -25.73 3.41
CA THR A 265 -3.50 -25.24 2.08
C THR A 265 -2.23 -24.81 1.35
N VAL A 266 -1.86 -25.50 0.26
CA VAL A 266 -0.59 -25.30 -0.46
C VAL A 266 -0.86 -25.12 -1.96
N LEU A 267 -0.95 -23.87 -2.37
CA LEU A 267 -1.33 -23.45 -3.70
C LEU A 267 -0.12 -22.99 -4.51
N THR A 268 -0.25 -23.15 -5.82
CA THR A 268 0.74 -22.69 -6.80
C THR A 268 0.31 -21.33 -7.29
N ALA A 269 1.21 -20.36 -7.27
CA ALA A 269 1.03 -19.11 -8.00
C ALA A 269 0.86 -19.41 -9.51
N PRO A 270 -0.30 -19.12 -10.13
CA PRO A 270 -0.53 -19.45 -11.53
C PRO A 270 0.55 -18.94 -12.50
N GLY A 271 0.64 -19.55 -13.67
CA GLY A 271 1.55 -19.10 -14.72
C GLY A 271 2.98 -19.67 -14.65
N VAL A 272 3.23 -20.68 -13.81
CA VAL A 272 4.51 -21.41 -13.76
C VAL A 272 4.39 -22.86 -14.21
N ASP A 273 5.50 -23.41 -14.73
CA ASP A 273 5.57 -24.77 -15.29
C ASP A 273 5.52 -25.91 -14.25
N TRP A 274 5.38 -25.60 -12.96
CA TRP A 274 5.49 -26.58 -11.88
C TRP A 274 4.47 -26.36 -10.78
N ASP A 275 3.92 -27.44 -10.23
CA ASP A 275 3.03 -27.35 -9.07
C ASP A 275 3.83 -27.22 -7.77
N ALA A 276 3.40 -26.30 -6.90
CA ALA A 276 3.70 -26.32 -5.48
C ALA A 276 3.19 -27.65 -4.89
N THR A 277 4.12 -28.49 -4.40
CA THR A 277 3.79 -29.83 -3.93
C THR A 277 4.03 -30.06 -2.45
N ILE A 278 3.14 -30.84 -1.83
CA ILE A 278 3.40 -31.50 -0.55
C ILE A 278 4.12 -32.83 -0.82
N ARG A 279 5.35 -32.95 -0.30
CA ARG A 279 6.25 -34.08 -0.58
C ARG A 279 7.02 -34.57 0.65
N PRO A 280 6.34 -35.19 1.61
CA PRO A 280 7.00 -35.87 2.72
C PRO A 280 7.66 -37.19 2.25
N SER A 281 8.67 -37.60 3.00
CA SER A 281 9.36 -38.87 2.89
C SER A 281 9.88 -39.28 4.27
N GLY A 282 9.97 -40.59 4.52
CA GLY A 282 10.40 -41.14 5.81
C GLY A 282 9.47 -42.28 6.25
N ASP A 283 9.35 -42.52 7.55
CA ASP A 283 8.54 -43.61 8.11
C ASP A 283 7.50 -43.11 9.11
N ASN A 284 6.31 -43.75 9.11
CA ASN A 284 5.20 -43.42 10.01
C ASN A 284 4.78 -41.95 9.90
N ILE A 285 4.37 -41.55 8.69
CA ILE A 285 3.92 -40.19 8.39
C ILE A 285 2.41 -40.21 8.15
N GLU A 286 1.66 -39.44 8.94
CA GLU A 286 0.25 -39.14 8.69
C GLU A 286 0.14 -38.02 7.67
N LEU A 287 -0.68 -38.20 6.62
CA LEU A 287 -0.86 -37.22 5.55
C LEU A 287 -2.35 -37.09 5.22
N LYS A 288 -3.06 -36.16 5.82
CA LYS A 288 -4.54 -36.06 5.72
C LYS A 288 -5.04 -34.64 5.51
N ASN A 289 -6.21 -34.51 4.91
CA ASN A 289 -6.97 -33.25 4.88
C ASN A 289 -6.22 -32.02 4.32
N ASN A 290 -5.13 -32.20 3.57
CA ASN A 290 -4.44 -31.07 2.95
C ASN A 290 -5.13 -30.71 1.63
N VAL A 291 -5.17 -29.41 1.31
CA VAL A 291 -5.59 -28.88 0.03
C VAL A 291 -4.33 -28.44 -0.71
N THR A 292 -4.03 -28.99 -1.89
CA THR A 292 -2.80 -28.61 -2.60
C THR A 292 -2.90 -28.78 -4.10
N THR A 293 -2.09 -28.03 -4.83
CA THR A 293 -1.96 -28.21 -6.28
C THR A 293 -1.34 -29.56 -6.65
N GLY A 294 -0.48 -30.12 -5.78
CA GLY A 294 0.13 -31.41 -6.08
C GLY A 294 0.68 -32.18 -4.89
N PHE A 295 0.70 -33.51 -5.03
CA PHE A 295 1.35 -34.41 -4.08
C PHE A 295 2.48 -35.18 -4.74
N ARG A 296 3.61 -35.28 -4.03
CA ARG A 296 4.67 -36.24 -4.36
C ARG A 296 5.07 -37.03 -3.13
N ASN A 297 4.24 -38.00 -2.78
CA ASN A 297 4.52 -38.91 -1.70
C ASN A 297 5.45 -40.04 -2.17
N LYS A 298 6.69 -40.07 -1.66
CA LYS A 298 7.66 -41.15 -1.93
C LYS A 298 7.66 -42.24 -0.86
N SER A 299 6.91 -42.04 0.23
CA SER A 299 6.67 -43.02 1.29
C SER A 299 5.32 -43.70 1.09
N GLY A 300 5.18 -44.96 1.51
CA GLY A 300 3.86 -45.60 1.58
C GLY A 300 3.07 -45.01 2.75
N ALA A 301 2.55 -43.78 2.62
CA ALA A 301 1.67 -43.21 3.64
C ALA A 301 0.48 -44.14 3.82
N ASP A 302 0.29 -44.58 5.07
CA ASP A 302 -0.70 -45.60 5.42
C ASP A 302 -2.13 -45.03 5.43
N ASP A 303 -2.30 -43.71 5.32
CA ASP A 303 -3.61 -43.05 5.25
C ASP A 303 -3.50 -41.69 4.52
N ALA A 304 -3.85 -41.65 3.23
CA ALA A 304 -3.96 -40.44 2.44
C ALA A 304 -5.43 -39.97 2.34
N SER A 305 -6.21 -40.15 3.42
CA SER A 305 -7.62 -39.77 3.44
C SER A 305 -7.80 -38.26 3.48
N GLY A 306 -8.84 -37.78 2.81
CA GLY A 306 -9.28 -36.39 2.87
C GLY A 306 -8.36 -35.36 2.21
N ASN A 307 -7.25 -35.73 1.58
CA ASN A 307 -6.46 -34.75 0.82
C ASN A 307 -7.18 -34.36 -0.49
N LEU A 308 -7.24 -33.07 -0.79
CA LEU A 308 -7.81 -32.51 -2.01
C LEU A 308 -6.70 -32.00 -2.94
N VAL A 309 -6.71 -32.46 -4.18
CA VAL A 309 -5.87 -31.87 -5.24
C VAL A 309 -6.70 -30.83 -5.99
N VAL A 310 -6.20 -29.60 -6.00
CA VAL A 310 -6.81 -28.44 -6.65
C VAL A 310 -6.00 -28.03 -7.89
N GLN A 311 -6.59 -27.24 -8.78
CA GLN A 311 -5.94 -26.83 -10.03
C GLN A 311 -6.42 -25.46 -10.49
N TYR A 312 -5.59 -24.75 -11.26
CA TYR A 312 -5.89 -23.38 -11.74
C TYR A 312 -5.92 -23.27 -13.28
N THR A 313 -5.86 -24.40 -13.99
CA THR A 313 -5.62 -24.43 -15.45
C THR A 313 -6.86 -24.75 -16.30
N ASP A 314 -7.86 -25.44 -15.75
CA ASP A 314 -9.10 -25.82 -16.44
C ASP A 314 -10.29 -25.25 -15.66
N PRO A 315 -10.85 -24.10 -16.06
CA PRO A 315 -12.00 -23.48 -15.39
C PRO A 315 -13.25 -24.35 -15.34
N ASN A 316 -13.36 -25.36 -16.21
CA ASN A 316 -14.49 -26.30 -16.22
C ASN A 316 -14.16 -27.63 -15.51
N GLY A 317 -12.93 -27.77 -15.01
CA GLY A 317 -12.43 -28.95 -14.33
C GLY A 317 -12.83 -28.94 -12.84
N GLU A 318 -12.93 -30.13 -12.24
CA GLU A 318 -13.17 -30.21 -10.80
C GLU A 318 -12.04 -29.55 -10.00
N ASN A 319 -12.40 -28.97 -8.85
CA ASN A 319 -11.46 -28.37 -7.90
C ASN A 319 -10.65 -27.21 -8.52
N TYR A 320 -11.28 -26.45 -9.40
CA TYR A 320 -10.72 -25.22 -9.96
C TYR A 320 -10.59 -24.16 -8.87
N TYR A 321 -9.50 -23.38 -8.87
CA TYR A 321 -9.26 -22.35 -7.86
C TYR A 321 -10.42 -21.37 -7.72
N GLY A 322 -10.99 -20.91 -8.85
CA GLY A 322 -12.11 -19.97 -8.85
C GLY A 322 -13.42 -20.51 -8.29
N ASP A 323 -13.53 -21.83 -8.08
CA ASP A 323 -14.68 -22.44 -7.41
C ASP A 323 -14.46 -22.61 -5.89
N LEU A 324 -13.22 -22.42 -5.42
CA LEU A 324 -12.77 -22.86 -4.10
C LEU A 324 -12.28 -21.72 -3.22
N PHE A 325 -11.66 -20.69 -3.80
CA PHE A 325 -11.05 -19.57 -3.09
C PHE A 325 -11.51 -18.24 -3.68
N GLN A 326 -11.52 -17.18 -2.87
CA GLN A 326 -12.03 -15.86 -3.30
C GLN A 326 -11.27 -15.31 -4.52
N ASN A 327 -9.94 -15.36 -4.51
CA ASN A 327 -9.09 -14.83 -5.58
C ASN A 327 -7.67 -15.45 -5.61
N ALA A 328 -7.57 -16.77 -5.71
CA ALA A 328 -6.27 -17.46 -5.73
C ALA A 328 -5.44 -17.28 -7.03
N PHE A 329 -5.70 -16.25 -7.83
CA PHE A 329 -5.01 -15.96 -9.10
C PHE A 329 -4.04 -14.77 -9.07
N ASP A 330 -4.02 -14.00 -7.97
CA ASP A 330 -3.06 -12.90 -7.83
C ASP A 330 -1.64 -13.44 -7.62
N ASN A 331 -0.73 -13.10 -8.53
CA ASN A 331 0.66 -13.57 -8.51
C ASN A 331 1.65 -12.58 -7.90
N SER A 332 1.26 -11.33 -7.70
CA SER A 332 2.15 -10.22 -7.34
C SER A 332 1.65 -9.39 -6.14
N GLY A 333 0.52 -9.76 -5.55
CA GLY A 333 -0.05 -9.11 -4.37
C GLY A 333 -0.94 -10.01 -3.54
N ILE A 334 -0.76 -11.34 -3.64
CA ILE A 334 -1.62 -12.33 -2.96
C ILE A 334 -1.69 -12.05 -1.46
N SER A 335 -2.91 -11.92 -0.94
CA SER A 335 -3.18 -11.76 0.47
C SER A 335 -3.80 -13.02 1.08
N VAL A 336 -4.09 -13.02 2.39
CA VAL A 336 -4.81 -14.14 3.00
C VAL A 336 -6.29 -14.09 2.65
N GLU A 337 -6.84 -12.90 2.47
CA GLU A 337 -8.23 -12.64 2.05
C GLU A 337 -8.52 -13.26 0.68
N ASP A 338 -7.58 -13.15 -0.26
CA ASP A 338 -7.64 -13.81 -1.58
C ASP A 338 -7.76 -15.35 -1.48
N LEU A 339 -7.22 -15.91 -0.40
CA LEU A 339 -7.15 -17.36 -0.17
C LEU A 339 -8.24 -17.86 0.78
N MET A 340 -9.16 -17.00 1.20
CA MET A 340 -10.35 -17.40 1.92
C MET A 340 -11.20 -18.36 1.08
N PRO A 341 -11.83 -19.37 1.68
CA PRO A 341 -12.63 -20.32 0.93
C PRO A 341 -13.96 -19.70 0.49
N VAL A 342 -14.43 -20.05 -0.71
CA VAL A 342 -15.77 -19.68 -1.18
C VAL A 342 -16.81 -20.48 -0.39
N ALA A 343 -17.85 -19.81 0.11
CA ALA A 343 -18.94 -20.44 0.85
C ALA A 343 -19.63 -21.54 0.01
N GLY A 344 -19.88 -22.69 0.62
CA GLY A 344 -20.43 -23.88 -0.02
C GLY A 344 -19.45 -24.66 -0.91
N SER A 345 -18.21 -24.19 -1.08
CA SER A 345 -17.17 -24.90 -1.81
C SER A 345 -16.71 -26.17 -1.07
N LYS A 346 -15.85 -26.97 -1.72
CA LYS A 346 -15.28 -28.18 -1.09
C LYS A 346 -14.32 -27.89 0.06
N VAL A 347 -13.82 -26.65 0.14
CA VAL A 347 -12.85 -26.20 1.15
C VAL A 347 -13.45 -25.14 2.08
N ASP A 348 -14.77 -24.95 2.03
CA ASP A 348 -15.52 -24.06 2.91
C ASP A 348 -15.31 -24.41 4.39
N PHE A 349 -15.58 -23.44 5.26
CA PHE A 349 -15.59 -23.61 6.69
C PHE A 349 -16.57 -24.74 7.10
N GLY A 350 -16.09 -25.65 7.94
CA GLY A 350 -16.74 -26.89 8.32
C GLY A 350 -16.35 -28.11 7.47
N SER A 351 -15.52 -27.95 6.43
CA SER A 351 -15.07 -29.08 5.58
C SER A 351 -14.08 -30.02 6.28
N GLY A 352 -13.35 -29.52 7.27
CA GLY A 352 -12.23 -30.17 7.93
C GLY A 352 -10.97 -30.24 7.06
N MET A 353 -10.87 -29.44 5.98
CA MET A 353 -9.83 -29.52 4.94
C MET A 353 -9.06 -28.22 4.79
N GLY A 354 -7.76 -28.34 4.48
CA GLY A 354 -6.88 -27.19 4.31
C GLY A 354 -6.64 -26.46 5.62
N ALA A 355 -6.07 -25.25 5.53
CA ALA A 355 -5.77 -24.35 6.64
C ALA A 355 -7.02 -23.70 7.24
N GLU A 356 -8.07 -24.51 7.44
CA GLU A 356 -9.40 -24.06 7.84
C GLU A 356 -9.38 -23.36 9.20
N GLU A 357 -8.73 -23.94 10.21
CA GLU A 357 -8.70 -23.36 11.56
C GLU A 357 -8.02 -21.99 11.53
N ARG A 358 -6.90 -21.88 10.80
CA ARG A 358 -6.19 -20.62 10.64
C ARG A 358 -7.00 -19.57 9.87
N LEU A 359 -7.64 -19.96 8.77
CA LEU A 359 -8.48 -19.05 7.98
C LEU A 359 -9.71 -18.60 8.79
N GLN A 360 -10.27 -19.47 9.65
CA GLN A 360 -11.34 -19.08 10.59
C GLN A 360 -10.86 -18.10 11.65
N GLU A 361 -9.67 -18.31 12.24
CA GLU A 361 -9.09 -17.35 13.18
C GLU A 361 -8.96 -15.96 12.53
N ILE A 362 -8.38 -15.90 11.32
CA ILE A 362 -8.17 -14.65 10.59
C ILE A 362 -9.51 -14.00 10.24
N ALA A 363 -10.49 -14.76 9.73
CA ALA A 363 -11.84 -14.27 9.47
C ALA A 363 -12.55 -13.74 10.74
N ASN A 364 -12.13 -14.20 11.93
CA ASN A 364 -12.61 -13.70 13.22
C ASN A 364 -11.74 -12.58 13.82
N GLY A 365 -10.85 -11.97 13.02
CA GLY A 365 -10.01 -10.84 13.41
C GLY A 365 -8.68 -11.21 14.08
N ALA A 366 -8.24 -12.46 13.99
CA ALA A 366 -6.89 -12.81 14.43
C ALA A 366 -5.85 -12.14 13.51
N ASN A 367 -4.78 -11.63 14.11
CA ASN A 367 -3.67 -11.04 13.36
C ASN A 367 -3.04 -12.10 12.42
N VAL A 368 -2.77 -11.69 11.18
CA VAL A 368 -2.15 -12.52 10.13
C VAL A 368 -0.65 -12.72 10.38
N GLY A 369 -0.03 -11.84 11.18
CA GLY A 369 1.36 -11.86 11.62
C GLY A 369 1.86 -10.43 11.81
N GLY A 370 2.92 -10.25 12.59
CA GLY A 370 3.47 -8.91 12.85
C GLY A 370 2.72 -8.21 13.97
N ARG A 371 3.04 -6.94 14.19
CA ARG A 371 2.56 -6.19 15.35
C ARG A 371 1.14 -5.66 15.14
N VAL A 372 0.26 -5.83 16.13
CA VAL A 372 -1.02 -5.09 16.20
C VAL A 372 -0.74 -3.65 16.63
N GLU A 373 -1.15 -2.66 15.83
CA GLU A 373 -1.18 -1.26 16.24
C GLU A 373 -2.32 -1.01 17.24
N ASP A 374 -2.13 -1.46 18.49
CA ASP A 374 -3.08 -1.20 19.56
C ASP A 374 -2.84 0.20 20.15
N GLY A 375 -3.66 1.16 19.72
CA GLY A 375 -3.85 2.43 20.38
C GLY A 375 -4.60 2.30 21.71
N SER A 376 -4.07 1.54 22.69
CA SER A 376 -4.39 1.67 24.12
C SER A 376 -3.80 0.49 24.92
N ALA A 377 -2.60 0.66 25.46
CA ALA A 377 -2.04 -0.29 26.44
C ALA A 377 -2.96 -0.48 27.66
N THR A 378 -3.48 -1.70 27.85
CA THR A 378 -3.72 -2.24 29.20
C THR A 378 -2.95 -3.54 29.41
N ASP A 379 -1.97 -3.43 30.29
CA ASP A 379 -1.14 -4.45 30.92
C ASP A 379 -1.90 -5.74 31.30
N GLY A 380 -1.34 -6.92 30.99
CA GLY A 380 -1.86 -8.16 31.55
C GLY A 380 -1.41 -9.51 30.94
N ASN A 381 -0.15 -9.88 31.15
CA ASN A 381 0.31 -11.23 31.51
C ASN A 381 -0.07 -12.45 30.62
N ALA A 382 0.97 -13.00 29.97
CA ALA A 382 1.02 -14.34 29.40
C ALA A 382 0.62 -15.44 30.41
N ASP A 383 -0.33 -16.29 30.02
CA ASP A 383 -0.36 -17.75 30.26
C ASP A 383 -1.56 -18.34 29.50
N ASP A 384 -1.31 -19.07 28.42
CA ASP A 384 -2.17 -20.22 28.14
C ASP A 384 -1.37 -21.36 27.51
N THR A 385 -1.03 -22.31 28.36
CA THR A 385 -0.83 -23.70 27.97
C THR A 385 -2.07 -24.48 28.42
N THR A 386 -2.93 -24.94 27.49
CA THR A 386 -3.28 -26.36 27.23
C THR A 386 -4.59 -26.57 26.45
N SER A 387 -4.51 -27.48 25.49
CA SER A 387 -5.58 -28.11 24.70
C SER A 387 -6.67 -28.83 25.51
N SER A 388 -7.90 -28.73 24.98
CA SER A 388 -9.04 -29.68 24.95
C SER A 388 -9.69 -30.16 26.26
N ASP A 389 -11.01 -29.92 26.44
CA ASP A 389 -12.06 -30.94 26.29
C ASP A 389 -13.49 -30.35 26.38
N ASP A 390 -14.40 -31.00 25.65
CA ASP A 390 -15.85 -30.84 25.52
C ASP A 390 -16.64 -30.88 26.85
N THR A 391 -17.65 -30.01 27.03
CA THR A 391 -19.05 -30.38 27.37
C THR A 391 -19.97 -29.19 27.69
N THR A 392 -21.04 -29.10 26.90
CA THR A 392 -22.37 -28.47 27.07
C THR A 392 -22.80 -27.96 28.46
N THR A 393 -23.43 -26.76 28.55
CA THR A 393 -24.87 -26.55 28.90
C THR A 393 -25.28 -25.06 29.02
N ASP A 394 -26.26 -24.67 28.18
CA ASP A 394 -27.47 -23.86 28.41
C ASP A 394 -27.68 -23.18 29.80
N ASP A 395 -27.83 -21.86 29.85
CA ASP A 395 -29.08 -21.19 30.31
C ASP A 395 -29.05 -19.66 30.09
N SER A 396 -30.16 -19.19 29.54
CA SER A 396 -30.66 -17.83 29.41
C SER A 396 -30.72 -16.99 30.71
N SER A 397 -30.55 -15.66 30.62
CA SER A 397 -31.61 -14.70 31.01
C SER A 397 -31.17 -13.24 30.90
N SER A 398 -32.08 -12.47 30.32
CA SER A 398 -32.26 -11.02 30.34
C SER A 398 -32.32 -10.42 31.75
N ASP A 399 -31.82 -9.19 31.94
CA ASP A 399 -32.65 -8.09 32.44
C ASP A 399 -32.01 -6.72 32.16
N GLY A 400 -32.81 -5.80 31.64
CA GLY A 400 -32.44 -4.40 31.46
C GLY A 400 -32.87 -3.54 32.65
N GLY A 401 -32.34 -2.32 32.74
CA GLY A 401 -32.99 -1.28 33.54
C GLY A 401 -32.10 -0.14 34.06
N SER A 402 -32.33 1.03 33.45
CA SER A 402 -32.52 2.33 34.13
C SER A 402 -31.31 3.24 34.41
N THR A 403 -31.17 4.23 33.53
CA THR A 403 -31.10 5.69 33.73
C THR A 403 -30.91 6.31 35.13
N ASP A 404 -30.05 7.33 35.17
CA ASP A 404 -30.07 8.67 35.86
C ASP A 404 -28.65 8.95 36.40
N GLY A 405 -27.94 10.06 36.19
CA GLY A 405 -28.30 11.44 35.92
C GLY A 405 -27.03 12.30 35.98
N SER A 406 -27.06 13.43 35.30
CA SER A 406 -26.10 14.54 35.18
C SER A 406 -25.39 15.03 36.45
N ASP A 407 -24.11 15.44 36.34
CA ASP A 407 -23.64 16.77 36.76
C ASP A 407 -22.27 17.15 36.13
N SER A 408 -22.13 18.45 35.90
CA SER A 408 -21.09 19.21 35.21
C SER A 408 -19.84 19.53 36.04
N GLY A 409 -18.78 19.97 35.34
CA GLY A 409 -17.67 20.76 35.92
C GLY A 409 -16.29 20.34 35.37
N SER A 410 -15.90 20.79 34.18
CA SER A 410 -15.18 22.06 33.93
C SER A 410 -13.68 22.02 34.27
N THR A 411 -12.90 21.99 33.19
CA THR A 411 -11.74 22.83 32.83
C THR A 411 -10.34 22.59 33.43
N ASP A 412 -9.41 22.64 32.45
CA ASP A 412 -8.02 23.10 32.47
C ASP A 412 -6.98 21.98 32.65
N GLY A 413 -6.07 21.68 31.72
CA GLY A 413 -5.56 22.45 30.57
C GLY A 413 -4.04 22.23 30.49
N GLY A 414 -3.52 21.97 29.29
CA GLY A 414 -2.08 21.82 28.96
C GLY A 414 -1.87 20.64 28.02
N SER A 415 -1.86 20.79 26.69
CA SER A 415 -0.92 21.51 25.81
C SER A 415 0.53 21.04 25.93
N THR A 416 0.89 20.16 25.01
CA THR A 416 2.20 19.95 24.36
C THR A 416 1.83 19.44 22.94
N GLY A 417 2.00 20.19 21.85
CA GLY A 417 3.30 20.40 21.19
C GLY A 417 3.81 19.03 20.76
N GLY A 418 3.53 18.54 19.56
CA GLY A 418 3.85 19.12 18.26
C GLY A 418 4.91 18.18 17.67
N ASP A 419 4.49 17.29 16.78
CA ASP A 419 5.38 16.40 16.04
C ASP A 419 4.97 16.44 14.56
N GLU A 420 5.97 16.66 13.72
CA GLU A 420 5.85 16.87 12.28
C GLU A 420 5.72 15.52 11.59
N THR A 421 4.56 15.23 10.99
CA THR A 421 4.43 14.21 9.96
C THR A 421 4.38 14.90 8.61
N THR A 422 5.36 14.58 7.77
CA THR A 422 5.51 15.04 6.39
C THR A 422 4.37 14.51 5.53
N ASP A 423 3.40 15.39 5.31
CA ASP A 423 2.32 15.27 4.34
C ASP A 423 2.81 15.61 2.92
N GLY A 424 2.42 14.76 1.96
CA GLY A 424 2.60 15.00 0.54
C GLY A 424 1.50 15.92 0.02
N GLY A 425 1.56 17.20 0.39
CA GLY A 425 0.62 18.24 -0.05
C GLY A 425 1.28 19.61 -0.10
N GLN A 426 1.49 20.13 -1.32
CA GLN A 426 2.00 21.45 -1.71
C GLN A 426 2.84 22.25 -0.69
N THR A 427 4.16 22.16 -0.86
CA THR A 427 5.06 23.23 -0.41
C THR A 427 4.84 24.47 -1.30
N GLY A 428 4.80 25.66 -0.69
CA GLY A 428 4.56 26.96 -1.35
C GLY A 428 5.64 27.45 -2.32
N ASP A 429 6.16 26.58 -3.20
CA ASP A 429 7.21 26.88 -4.20
C ASP A 429 6.76 26.63 -5.66
N GLY A 430 5.49 26.28 -5.87
CA GLY A 430 4.93 26.02 -7.20
C GLY A 430 5.34 24.66 -7.78
N VAL A 431 5.38 23.61 -6.95
CA VAL A 431 5.62 22.21 -7.36
C VAL A 431 4.26 21.54 -7.59
N ALA A 432 3.99 21.09 -8.82
CA ALA A 432 2.81 20.30 -9.18
C ALA A 432 2.98 18.81 -8.88
N TYR A 433 4.21 18.29 -8.94
CA TYR A 433 4.46 16.86 -8.74
C TYR A 433 5.89 16.62 -8.24
N GLU A 434 6.04 15.66 -7.33
CA GLU A 434 7.33 15.17 -6.86
C GLU A 434 7.32 13.64 -6.73
N LEU A 435 8.34 13.00 -7.29
CA LEU A 435 8.65 11.59 -7.08
C LEU A 435 10.04 11.47 -6.46
N GLY A 436 10.12 10.71 -5.37
CA GLY A 436 11.37 10.36 -4.69
C GLY A 436 12.21 9.35 -5.47
N GLU A 437 13.25 8.82 -4.81
CA GLU A 437 14.19 7.91 -5.43
C GLU A 437 13.53 6.60 -5.88
N ARG A 438 13.84 6.17 -7.11
CA ARG A 438 13.40 4.89 -7.67
C ARG A 438 14.44 4.33 -8.64
N THR A 439 14.58 3.01 -8.66
CA THR A 439 15.46 2.29 -9.60
C THR A 439 14.63 1.68 -10.73
N PHE A 440 15.17 1.76 -11.94
CA PHE A 440 14.59 1.27 -13.18
C PHE A 440 15.56 0.28 -13.82
N ASP A 441 15.05 -0.84 -14.30
CA ASP A 441 15.82 -2.01 -14.75
C ASP A 441 16.03 -2.08 -16.27
N GLY A 442 15.70 -1.01 -16.99
CA GLY A 442 15.71 -0.95 -18.45
C GLY A 442 14.49 -1.59 -19.12
N SER A 443 13.61 -2.25 -18.35
CA SER A 443 12.34 -2.77 -18.86
C SER A 443 11.26 -1.68 -18.88
N THR A 444 10.22 -1.87 -19.68
CA THR A 444 9.06 -0.97 -19.70
C THR A 444 8.13 -1.17 -18.49
N GLY A 445 8.26 -2.30 -17.78
CA GLY A 445 7.43 -2.64 -16.62
C GLY A 445 7.86 -1.94 -15.33
N SER A 446 9.09 -1.44 -15.26
CA SER A 446 9.56 -0.62 -14.12
C SER A 446 9.15 0.86 -14.21
N ALA A 447 8.56 1.28 -15.34
CA ALA A 447 8.09 2.63 -15.55
C ALA A 447 6.95 3.02 -14.60
N VAL A 448 6.94 4.27 -14.14
CA VAL A 448 5.86 4.81 -13.31
C VAL A 448 4.86 5.51 -14.21
N VAL A 449 3.60 5.06 -14.22
CA VAL A 449 2.52 5.77 -14.89
C VAL A 449 1.77 6.58 -13.84
N VAL A 450 1.67 7.89 -14.06
CA VAL A 450 0.91 8.83 -13.22
C VAL A 450 -0.27 9.33 -14.07
N PRO A 451 -1.52 9.16 -13.61
CA PRO A 451 -2.69 9.70 -14.29
C PRO A 451 -2.55 11.20 -14.55
N HIS A 452 -3.26 11.70 -15.56
CA HIS A 452 -3.25 13.13 -15.82
C HIS A 452 -3.96 13.88 -14.69
N ASP A 453 -3.25 14.83 -14.09
CA ASP A 453 -3.82 15.90 -13.27
C ASP A 453 -3.76 17.23 -14.06
N PRO A 454 -4.81 18.07 -14.05
CA PRO A 454 -4.80 19.41 -14.65
C PRO A 454 -3.60 20.27 -14.22
N ALA A 455 -3.08 20.11 -13.00
CA ALA A 455 -1.89 20.79 -12.50
C ALA A 455 -0.62 20.48 -13.31
N PHE A 456 -0.60 19.36 -14.07
CA PHE A 456 0.52 18.99 -14.94
C PHE A 456 0.44 19.66 -16.33
N ALA A 457 -0.73 20.17 -16.70
CA ALA A 457 -0.97 20.84 -17.99
C ALA A 457 -0.70 22.35 -17.87
N THR A 458 0.57 22.74 -17.87
CA THR A 458 0.97 24.14 -17.60
C THR A 458 1.43 24.89 -18.85
N GLU A 459 1.13 26.19 -18.95
CA GLU A 459 1.63 27.05 -20.05
C GLU A 459 3.14 27.30 -19.96
N GLU A 460 3.68 27.33 -18.74
CA GLU A 460 5.09 27.42 -18.40
C GLU A 460 5.42 26.48 -17.24
N GLY A 461 6.69 26.11 -17.08
CA GLY A 461 7.06 25.16 -16.05
C GLY A 461 8.52 24.75 -16.09
N THR A 462 8.88 23.91 -15.11
CA THR A 462 10.20 23.28 -15.04
C THR A 462 10.07 21.80 -14.71
N LEU A 463 10.60 20.92 -15.56
CA LEU A 463 10.83 19.53 -15.21
C LEU A 463 12.28 19.39 -14.72
N ALA A 464 12.47 19.09 -13.44
CA ALA A 464 13.79 18.85 -12.84
C ALA A 464 13.93 17.38 -12.44
N MET A 465 15.07 16.77 -12.75
CA MET A 465 15.34 15.38 -12.40
C MET A 465 16.79 15.20 -11.94
N THR A 466 16.99 14.32 -10.96
CA THR A 466 18.31 13.80 -10.60
C THR A 466 18.34 12.31 -10.94
N PHE A 467 19.29 11.87 -11.76
CA PHE A 467 19.34 10.49 -12.22
C PHE A 467 20.77 9.99 -12.44
N THR A 468 20.97 8.68 -12.27
CA THR A 468 22.23 7.96 -12.45
C THR A 468 21.96 6.79 -13.38
N PRO A 469 22.30 6.87 -14.68
CA PRO A 469 22.07 5.75 -15.59
C PRO A 469 23.09 4.63 -15.36
N ASP A 470 22.66 3.39 -15.29
CA ASP A 470 23.56 2.22 -15.28
C ASP A 470 24.12 1.95 -16.68
N SER A 471 23.37 2.31 -17.72
CA SER A 471 23.82 2.36 -19.10
C SER A 471 23.54 3.72 -19.71
N ALA A 472 24.56 4.34 -20.29
CA ALA A 472 24.40 5.53 -21.13
C ALA A 472 24.29 5.18 -22.63
N SER A 473 24.14 3.90 -22.98
CA SER A 473 24.08 3.44 -24.38
C SER A 473 22.67 3.04 -24.81
N GLY A 474 22.36 3.21 -26.09
CA GLY A 474 21.01 2.99 -26.61
C GLY A 474 20.07 4.17 -26.31
N ALA A 475 18.80 4.00 -26.63
CA ALA A 475 17.75 4.97 -26.33
C ALA A 475 16.91 4.50 -25.14
N GLN A 476 16.72 5.39 -24.18
CA GLN A 476 15.98 5.18 -22.94
C GLN A 476 15.14 6.42 -22.66
N GLY A 477 13.92 6.27 -22.15
CA GLY A 477 13.02 7.35 -21.76
C GLY A 477 13.18 7.68 -20.29
N LEU A 478 13.46 8.94 -19.98
CA LEU A 478 13.53 9.43 -18.60
C LEU A 478 12.16 9.91 -18.12
N PHE A 479 11.44 10.62 -18.99
CA PHE A 479 10.13 11.19 -18.72
C PHE A 479 9.35 11.32 -20.03
N SER A 480 8.05 11.07 -20.01
CA SER A 480 7.18 11.21 -21.17
C SER A 480 5.73 11.52 -20.76
N LYS A 481 5.20 12.66 -21.21
CA LYS A 481 3.77 13.01 -21.18
C LYS A 481 3.40 13.28 -22.63
N ASP A 482 3.20 12.22 -23.41
CA ASP A 482 3.27 12.28 -24.88
C ASP A 482 2.30 11.27 -25.51
N SER A 483 1.88 11.53 -26.74
CA SER A 483 0.97 10.69 -27.50
C SER A 483 1.33 10.69 -28.99
N THR A 484 0.78 9.72 -29.72
CA THR A 484 1.07 9.53 -31.14
C THR A 484 0.52 10.68 -31.99
N GLY A 485 1.37 11.64 -32.30
CA GLY A 485 1.04 12.68 -33.27
C GLY A 485 1.44 14.05 -32.77
N PHE A 486 0.54 15.01 -32.92
CA PHE A 486 0.66 16.34 -32.32
C PHE A 486 -0.55 16.68 -31.44
N ASP A 487 -1.68 16.00 -31.66
CA ASP A 487 -2.98 16.23 -31.02
C ASP A 487 -3.27 17.72 -30.77
N ASN A 488 -3.50 18.08 -29.51
CA ASN A 488 -3.77 19.45 -29.10
C ASN A 488 -2.48 20.21 -28.71
N GLY A 489 -1.32 19.57 -28.88
CA GLY A 489 0.00 20.06 -28.50
C GLY A 489 0.32 19.88 -27.02
N GLY A 490 1.55 20.19 -26.65
CA GLY A 490 2.06 20.08 -25.28
C GLY A 490 2.75 18.76 -24.96
N HIS A 491 2.85 17.84 -25.92
CA HIS A 491 3.50 16.54 -25.76
C HIS A 491 4.99 16.70 -25.45
N LEU A 492 5.42 16.18 -24.30
CA LEU A 492 6.78 16.28 -23.78
C LEU A 492 7.40 14.89 -23.65
N THR A 493 8.56 14.69 -24.26
CA THR A 493 9.40 13.49 -24.09
C THR A 493 10.84 13.88 -23.78
N VAL A 494 11.44 13.22 -22.79
CA VAL A 494 12.85 13.33 -22.41
C VAL A 494 13.50 11.95 -22.54
N ARG A 495 14.56 11.86 -23.35
CA ARG A 495 15.26 10.60 -23.61
C ARG A 495 16.76 10.73 -23.36
N LEU A 496 17.37 9.65 -22.90
CA LEU A 496 18.80 9.43 -22.89
C LEU A 496 19.17 8.60 -24.12
N VAL A 497 19.97 9.17 -25.03
CA VAL A 497 20.40 8.53 -26.28
C VAL A 497 21.92 8.62 -26.40
N ASP A 498 22.60 7.48 -26.22
CA ASP A 498 24.07 7.37 -26.32
C ASP A 498 24.83 8.49 -25.55
N GLY A 499 24.41 8.71 -24.29
CA GLY A 499 24.96 9.71 -23.36
C GLY A 499 24.45 11.14 -23.59
N SER A 500 23.54 11.35 -24.54
CA SER A 500 22.92 12.65 -24.81
C SER A 500 21.52 12.73 -24.21
N ILE A 501 21.16 13.85 -23.60
CA ILE A 501 19.77 14.11 -23.20
C ILE A 501 19.08 14.79 -24.37
N GLU A 502 18.06 14.15 -24.94
CA GLU A 502 17.22 14.65 -26.02
C GLU A 502 15.84 14.97 -25.47
N VAL A 503 15.45 16.25 -25.54
CA VAL A 503 14.12 16.70 -25.13
C VAL A 503 13.34 17.11 -26.37
N ARG A 504 12.09 16.65 -26.47
CA ARG A 504 11.12 17.07 -27.47
C ARG A 504 9.87 17.60 -26.78
N LEU A 505 9.50 18.84 -27.08
CA LEU A 505 8.21 19.42 -26.73
C LEU A 505 7.47 19.80 -28.01
N GLN A 506 6.21 19.38 -28.14
CA GLN A 506 5.43 19.63 -29.34
C GLN A 506 4.37 20.71 -29.15
N SER A 507 4.08 21.43 -30.22
CA SER A 507 2.82 22.16 -30.41
C SER A 507 1.83 21.27 -31.16
N ASP A 508 0.63 21.78 -31.40
CA ASP A 508 -0.41 21.15 -32.24
C ASP A 508 0.03 20.89 -33.71
N SER A 509 1.22 21.36 -34.12
CA SER A 509 1.66 21.33 -35.51
C SER A 509 3.16 21.21 -35.74
N ALA A 510 4.00 21.24 -34.70
CA ALA A 510 5.46 21.19 -34.83
C ALA A 510 6.14 20.61 -33.58
N SER A 511 7.26 19.90 -33.78
CA SER A 511 8.17 19.49 -32.70
C SER A 511 9.28 20.52 -32.50
N HIS A 512 9.60 20.79 -31.24
CA HIS A 512 10.70 21.64 -30.80
C HIS A 512 11.63 20.83 -29.93
N GLU A 513 12.93 20.92 -30.19
CA GLU A 513 13.93 20.05 -29.57
C GLU A 513 15.08 20.86 -28.98
N VAL A 514 15.63 20.38 -27.86
CA VAL A 514 16.87 20.85 -27.24
C VAL A 514 17.68 19.62 -26.84
N VAL A 515 19.01 19.66 -27.03
CA VAL A 515 19.87 18.48 -26.85
C VAL A 515 21.14 18.81 -26.08
N ALA A 516 21.36 18.11 -24.96
CA ALA A 516 22.64 18.08 -24.26
C ALA A 516 23.49 16.92 -24.79
N SER A 517 24.32 17.17 -25.80
CA SER A 517 25.09 16.13 -26.48
C SER A 517 26.20 15.53 -25.60
N LYS A 518 26.15 14.21 -25.37
CA LYS A 518 27.16 13.45 -24.59
C LYS A 518 27.46 14.06 -23.21
N ALA A 519 26.42 14.54 -22.55
CA ALA A 519 26.51 15.18 -21.24
C ALA A 519 26.52 14.18 -20.08
N VAL A 520 26.12 12.93 -20.33
CA VAL A 520 25.86 11.92 -19.31
C VAL A 520 26.74 10.67 -19.53
N SER A 521 27.30 10.14 -18.45
CA SER A 521 28.04 8.87 -18.44
C SER A 521 27.33 7.85 -17.55
N ALA A 522 27.53 6.56 -17.85
CA ALA A 522 27.04 5.47 -17.00
C ALA A 522 27.69 5.51 -15.61
N GLY A 523 26.89 5.30 -14.56
CA GLY A 523 27.29 5.30 -13.16
C GLY A 523 27.59 6.68 -12.56
N GLU A 524 27.37 7.77 -13.30
CA GLU A 524 27.52 9.14 -12.81
C GLU A 524 26.15 9.75 -12.53
N THR A 525 25.97 10.30 -11.33
CA THR A 525 24.75 11.07 -10.99
C THR A 525 24.75 12.39 -11.74
N ASN A 526 23.65 12.67 -12.43
CA ASN A 526 23.43 13.88 -13.22
C ASN A 526 22.16 14.57 -12.75
N THR A 527 22.18 15.90 -12.73
CA THR A 527 20.97 16.71 -12.56
C THR A 527 20.58 17.30 -13.91
N MET A 528 19.30 17.29 -14.25
CA MET A 528 18.76 18.02 -15.39
C MET A 528 17.62 18.92 -14.97
N ALA A 529 17.45 20.02 -15.69
CA ALA A 529 16.24 20.83 -15.63
C ALA A 529 15.85 21.30 -17.03
N LEU A 530 14.61 21.08 -17.42
CA LEU A 530 14.00 21.64 -18.60
C LEU A 530 13.03 22.74 -18.16
N THR A 531 13.35 23.98 -18.48
CA THR A 531 12.41 25.11 -18.34
C THR A 531 11.71 25.36 -19.68
N PHE A 532 10.43 25.71 -19.65
CA PHE A 532 9.62 26.06 -20.82
C PHE A 532 8.59 27.15 -20.47
N GLY A 533 8.13 27.90 -21.46
CA GLY A 533 7.26 29.07 -21.27
C GLY A 533 7.74 30.28 -22.05
N ASN A 534 7.34 31.50 -21.64
CA ASN A 534 7.57 32.73 -22.40
C ASN A 534 9.03 33.01 -22.83
N ASP A 535 10.02 32.52 -22.06
CA ASP A 535 11.45 32.69 -22.34
C ASP A 535 12.05 31.60 -23.26
N GLY A 536 11.23 30.63 -23.70
CA GLY A 536 11.63 29.53 -24.55
C GLY A 536 11.94 28.23 -23.78
N MET A 537 12.28 27.18 -24.51
CA MET A 537 12.80 25.94 -23.93
C MET A 537 14.28 26.12 -23.59
N GLN A 538 14.68 25.80 -22.36
CA GLN A 538 16.09 25.81 -21.94
C GLN A 538 16.39 24.54 -21.16
N LEU A 539 17.36 23.76 -21.65
CA LEU A 539 17.83 22.52 -21.02
C LEU A 539 19.13 22.79 -20.27
N TYR A 540 19.12 22.51 -18.97
CA TYR A 540 20.26 22.57 -18.09
C TYR A 540 20.70 21.16 -17.70
N VAL A 541 22.02 20.94 -17.63
CA VAL A 541 22.60 19.69 -17.12
C VAL A 541 23.70 20.06 -16.13
N ASN A 542 23.65 19.50 -14.92
CA ASN A 542 24.60 19.76 -13.84
C ASN A 542 24.74 21.26 -13.53
N GLY A 543 23.61 21.98 -13.56
CA GLY A 543 23.51 23.43 -13.31
C GLY A 543 23.91 24.33 -14.48
N GLU A 544 24.44 23.80 -15.58
CA GLU A 544 24.88 24.58 -16.74
C GLU A 544 23.87 24.52 -17.90
N LEU A 545 23.64 25.64 -18.58
CA LEU A 545 22.77 25.69 -19.77
C LEU A 545 23.43 24.92 -20.93
N ALA A 546 22.83 23.81 -21.31
CA ALA A 546 23.33 22.92 -22.36
C ALA A 546 22.82 23.31 -23.75
N ASP A 547 21.52 23.61 -23.90
CA ASP A 547 20.91 24.02 -25.17
C ASP A 547 19.61 24.81 -24.95
N SER A 548 19.12 25.51 -25.97
CA SER A 548 17.88 26.30 -25.89
C SER A 548 17.16 26.45 -27.24
N ALA A 549 15.84 26.55 -27.21
CA ALA A 549 14.99 26.80 -28.37
C ALA A 549 13.96 27.89 -28.07
N GLY A 550 13.66 28.77 -29.03
CA GLY A 550 12.74 29.91 -28.84
C GLY A 550 11.25 29.55 -28.84
N TYR A 551 10.88 28.30 -28.57
CA TYR A 551 9.48 27.88 -28.50
C TYR A 551 8.91 28.23 -27.13
N GLY A 552 7.92 29.13 -27.11
CA GLY A 552 7.35 29.67 -25.87
C GLY A 552 6.07 29.00 -25.39
N GLY A 553 5.73 27.81 -25.90
CA GLY A 553 4.59 27.03 -25.45
C GLY A 553 4.99 26.01 -24.40
N GLY A 554 4.00 25.53 -23.64
CA GLY A 554 4.15 24.51 -22.60
C GLY A 554 3.29 23.28 -22.85
N MET A 555 2.81 22.67 -21.77
CA MET A 555 2.00 21.46 -21.73
C MET A 555 0.51 21.73 -21.47
N ALA A 556 0.05 22.98 -21.56
CA ALA A 556 -1.32 23.40 -21.20
C ALA A 556 -2.47 22.64 -21.88
N ASN A 557 -2.25 22.09 -23.07
CA ASN A 557 -3.26 21.33 -23.81
C ASN A 557 -3.03 19.81 -23.77
N ASN A 558 -2.10 19.36 -22.93
CA ASN A 558 -1.66 17.97 -22.86
C ASN A 558 -2.36 17.25 -21.71
N ALA A 559 -3.34 16.44 -22.05
CA ALA A 559 -4.10 15.60 -21.11
C ALA A 559 -3.53 14.18 -20.96
N GLU A 560 -2.33 13.92 -21.51
CA GLU A 560 -1.73 12.58 -21.47
C GLU A 560 -1.27 12.21 -20.05
N PRO A 561 -1.31 10.94 -19.64
CA PRO A 561 -0.62 10.49 -18.44
C PRO A 561 0.88 10.85 -18.47
N MET A 562 1.51 10.99 -17.30
CA MET A 562 2.97 11.06 -17.23
C MET A 562 3.55 9.67 -17.04
N VAL A 563 4.58 9.35 -17.80
CA VAL A 563 5.41 8.15 -17.64
C VAL A 563 6.82 8.57 -17.23
N ILE A 564 7.30 8.04 -16.11
CA ILE A 564 8.65 8.27 -15.58
C ILE A 564 9.45 6.97 -15.72
N GLY A 565 10.67 7.07 -16.23
CA GLY A 565 11.55 5.92 -16.48
C GLY A 565 11.22 5.12 -17.74
N ALA A 566 10.37 5.63 -18.63
CA ALA A 566 10.22 5.13 -19.99
C ALA A 566 9.68 6.22 -20.94
N ASN A 567 9.52 5.87 -22.21
CA ASN A 567 8.97 6.72 -23.26
C ASN A 567 7.56 6.21 -23.65
N GLN A 568 6.58 7.11 -23.76
CA GLN A 568 5.20 6.77 -24.13
C GLN A 568 4.69 7.44 -25.41
N TRP A 569 5.54 8.11 -26.20
CA TRP A 569 5.17 8.89 -27.39
C TRP A 569 4.39 8.16 -28.50
N ALA A 570 4.20 6.84 -28.36
CA ALA A 570 3.54 5.95 -29.31
C ALA A 570 2.18 5.48 -28.77
N SER A 571 1.80 5.97 -27.58
CA SER A 571 0.50 5.71 -26.97
C SER A 571 -0.61 6.44 -27.73
N GLY A 572 -1.84 5.98 -27.53
CA GLY A 572 -3.05 6.67 -27.94
C GLY A 572 -3.29 7.97 -27.15
N ASN A 573 -4.39 8.65 -27.45
CA ASN A 573 -4.74 9.88 -26.77
C ASN A 573 -5.22 9.57 -25.35
N GLU A 574 -4.75 10.37 -24.40
CA GLU A 574 -5.05 10.32 -22.97
C GLU A 574 -4.73 8.94 -22.36
N SER A 575 -3.77 8.22 -22.93
CA SER A 575 -3.41 6.85 -22.53
C SER A 575 -1.91 6.62 -22.46
N ALA A 576 -1.50 5.63 -21.64
CA ALA A 576 -0.13 5.12 -21.58
C ALA A 576 -0.09 3.63 -22.01
N ASP A 577 -0.71 3.34 -23.15
CA ASP A 577 -0.90 1.98 -23.69
C ASP A 577 0.30 1.46 -24.50
N VAL A 578 1.23 2.34 -24.91
CA VAL A 578 2.46 1.95 -25.61
C VAL A 578 3.68 2.56 -24.94
N ILE A 579 4.12 1.90 -23.86
CA ILE A 579 5.35 2.22 -23.14
C ILE A 579 6.52 1.49 -23.78
N GLN A 580 7.61 2.22 -24.04
CA GLN A 580 8.81 1.71 -24.69
C GLN A 580 10.08 2.39 -24.16
N GLU A 581 11.25 1.83 -24.49
CA GLU A 581 12.55 2.41 -24.15
C GLU A 581 12.71 2.63 -22.64
N GLY A 582 12.59 1.56 -21.84
CA GLY A 582 12.78 1.64 -20.39
C GLY A 582 14.14 2.20 -20.01
N PHE A 583 14.17 3.01 -18.95
CA PHE A 583 15.39 3.54 -18.35
C PHE A 583 16.10 2.48 -17.51
N ASP A 584 17.42 2.40 -17.64
CA ASP A 584 18.29 1.48 -16.89
C ASP A 584 19.19 2.32 -15.98
N GLY A 585 18.84 2.37 -14.69
CA GLY A 585 19.51 3.17 -13.67
C GLY A 585 18.53 3.75 -12.64
N THR A 586 19.01 4.68 -11.82
CA THR A 586 18.23 5.29 -10.73
C THR A 586 17.78 6.70 -11.11
N ILE A 587 16.51 7.05 -10.86
CA ILE A 587 16.05 8.44 -10.81
C ILE A 587 15.84 8.78 -9.34
N ALA A 588 16.76 9.55 -8.77
CA ALA A 588 16.77 9.94 -7.36
C ALA A 588 15.72 11.01 -7.02
N SER A 589 15.31 11.82 -8.02
CA SER A 589 14.17 12.73 -7.88
C SER A 589 13.61 13.12 -9.24
N THR A 590 12.29 13.31 -9.28
CA THR A 590 11.58 14.01 -10.36
C THR A 590 10.71 15.09 -9.75
N LYS A 591 10.80 16.33 -10.23
CA LYS A 591 9.96 17.44 -9.80
C LYS A 591 9.40 18.18 -11.02
N LEU A 592 8.09 18.40 -11.03
CA LEU A 592 7.42 19.28 -12.00
C LEU A 592 7.01 20.57 -11.29
N PHE A 593 7.56 21.70 -11.71
CA PHE A 593 7.17 23.03 -11.24
C PHE A 593 6.18 23.66 -12.21
N THR A 594 5.14 24.33 -11.70
CA THR A 594 4.16 25.11 -12.46
C THR A 594 4.70 26.44 -12.97
N ARG A 595 5.97 26.74 -12.70
CA ARG A 595 6.69 27.95 -13.10
C ARG A 595 8.05 27.62 -13.72
N ALA A 596 8.54 28.50 -14.61
CA ALA A 596 9.91 28.43 -15.10
C ALA A 596 10.90 28.90 -14.01
N LEU A 597 11.81 28.02 -13.60
CA LEU A 597 12.88 28.35 -12.65
C LEU A 597 13.95 29.21 -13.34
N THR A 598 14.50 30.17 -12.61
CA THR A 598 15.67 30.95 -13.07
C THR A 598 16.94 30.09 -13.06
N GLN A 599 17.96 30.50 -13.83
CA GLN A 599 19.24 29.78 -13.83
C GLN A 599 19.90 29.70 -12.45
N ASP A 600 19.72 30.72 -11.59
CA ASP A 600 20.25 30.70 -10.23
C ASP A 600 19.52 29.64 -9.37
N GLU A 601 18.20 29.50 -9.53
CA GLU A 601 17.42 28.44 -8.88
C GLU A 601 17.81 27.05 -9.39
N VAL A 602 17.93 26.87 -10.71
CA VAL A 602 18.36 25.60 -11.32
C VAL A 602 19.76 25.18 -10.85
N SER A 603 20.70 26.14 -10.71
CA SER A 603 22.05 25.86 -10.22
C SER A 603 22.07 25.41 -8.75
N ASN A 604 21.04 25.75 -7.98
CA ASN A 604 20.93 25.39 -6.57
C ASN A 604 20.20 24.06 -6.33
N LEU A 605 19.48 23.51 -7.32
CA LEU A 605 18.80 22.21 -7.23
C LEU A 605 19.76 21.05 -6.94
N GLY A 606 21.04 21.15 -7.34
CA GLY A 606 22.06 20.13 -7.10
C GLY A 606 22.84 20.26 -5.78
N ASN A 607 22.47 21.20 -4.89
CA ASN A 607 23.30 21.59 -3.74
C ASN A 607 22.54 21.56 -2.39
N SER A 608 21.31 21.05 -2.37
CA SER A 608 20.45 20.92 -1.18
C SER A 608 20.46 19.50 -0.61
N ASP A 609 21.65 18.97 -0.35
CA ASP A 609 21.87 17.97 0.70
C ASP A 609 22.89 18.56 1.69
N GLY A 610 22.59 18.46 2.99
CA GLY A 610 23.16 19.32 4.03
C GLY A 610 24.68 19.25 4.18
N GLY A 611 25.38 20.32 3.78
CA GLY A 611 26.82 20.48 4.05
C GLY A 611 27.30 21.92 3.91
N SER A 612 27.56 22.57 5.06
CA SER A 612 28.22 23.87 5.20
C SER A 612 29.36 24.08 4.19
N GLN A 613 29.25 25.13 3.37
CA GLN A 613 30.37 25.67 2.60
C GLN A 613 31.55 25.98 3.53
N ASP A 614 32.69 25.35 3.30
CA ASP A 614 34.00 25.94 3.61
C ASP A 614 34.88 25.83 2.36
N ASP A 615 35.26 26.99 1.86
CA ASP A 615 36.22 27.19 0.77
C ASP A 615 37.55 26.49 1.10
N THR A 616 38.11 25.73 0.17
CA THR A 616 39.53 25.91 -0.23
C THR A 616 39.88 25.17 -1.52
N ALA A 617 40.44 25.93 -2.45
CA ALA A 617 41.10 25.48 -3.67
C ALA A 617 42.40 24.72 -3.39
N GLU A 618 42.73 23.69 -4.20
CA GLU A 618 43.93 23.66 -5.07
C GLU A 618 44.18 22.27 -5.72
N THR A 619 44.27 22.30 -7.05
CA THR A 619 45.27 21.64 -7.95
C THR A 619 45.45 20.11 -7.98
N GLY A 620 45.25 19.54 -9.18
CA GLY A 620 46.38 19.10 -10.03
C GLY A 620 46.57 17.61 -10.32
N ASP A 621 46.56 17.29 -11.63
CA ASP A 621 47.46 16.35 -12.35
C ASP A 621 47.41 14.85 -11.92
N GLY A 622 47.00 13.87 -12.73
CA GLY A 622 47.42 13.53 -14.09
C GLY A 622 48.02 12.10 -14.09
N GLY A 623 47.82 11.35 -15.18
CA GLY A 623 48.56 10.10 -15.49
C GLY A 623 47.73 8.81 -15.43
N THR A 624 47.14 8.34 -16.52
CA THR A 624 47.70 7.46 -17.59
C THR A 624 47.79 5.96 -17.28
N SER A 625 47.49 5.21 -18.35
CA SER A 625 47.97 3.89 -18.78
C SER A 625 47.34 2.65 -18.15
N ASP A 626 47.07 1.56 -18.87
CA ASP A 626 47.08 1.17 -20.30
C ASP A 626 46.69 -0.34 -20.32
N ASP A 627 46.49 -0.89 -21.52
CA ASP A 627 46.43 -2.33 -21.90
C ASP A 627 45.04 -3.00 -21.73
N GLY A 628 44.27 -3.32 -22.79
CA GLY A 628 44.64 -3.97 -24.06
C GLY A 628 44.36 -5.48 -23.96
N GLY A 629 43.65 -6.18 -24.85
CA GLY A 629 42.94 -5.86 -26.08
C GLY A 629 42.26 -7.13 -26.66
N THR A 630 41.35 -6.88 -27.59
CA THR A 630 41.06 -7.61 -28.86
C THR A 630 40.45 -9.02 -28.91
N GLN A 631 39.28 -9.06 -29.57
CA GLN A 631 38.86 -9.90 -30.72
C GLN A 631 38.65 -11.41 -30.51
N ASP A 632 37.73 -12.13 -31.16
CA ASP A 632 36.96 -11.96 -32.39
C ASP A 632 35.87 -13.07 -32.42
N GLY A 633 34.80 -12.91 -33.20
CA GLY A 633 34.13 -14.06 -33.84
C GLY A 633 32.60 -14.01 -33.92
N ALA A 634 32.09 -13.51 -35.04
CA ALA A 634 30.69 -13.53 -35.46
C ALA A 634 30.28 -14.83 -36.20
N ASP A 635 28.99 -14.85 -36.61
CA ASP A 635 28.27 -15.72 -37.57
C ASP A 635 27.34 -16.76 -36.89
N GLY A 636 26.04 -16.91 -37.17
CA GLY A 636 25.12 -16.33 -38.16
C GLY A 636 23.89 -17.25 -38.36
N GLU A 637 22.69 -16.67 -38.21
CA GLU A 637 21.37 -16.88 -38.87
C GLU A 637 20.66 -18.22 -39.20
N SER A 638 19.31 -18.10 -39.12
CA SER A 638 18.18 -18.76 -39.84
C SER A 638 17.60 -20.05 -39.21
N SER A 639 16.28 -20.34 -39.15
CA SER A 639 15.03 -19.78 -39.71
C SER A 639 13.81 -20.55 -39.12
N ALA A 640 12.63 -19.91 -38.97
CA ALA A 640 11.32 -20.53 -38.66
C ALA A 640 10.70 -21.29 -39.88
N PRO A 641 9.56 -22.03 -39.77
CA PRO A 641 8.21 -21.41 -39.78
C PRO A 641 7.01 -22.15 -39.08
N ASP A 642 5.96 -21.37 -38.80
CA ASP A 642 4.48 -21.52 -38.72
C ASP A 642 3.73 -22.87 -38.58
N ASP A 643 2.64 -22.83 -37.80
CA ASP A 643 1.32 -23.37 -38.17
C ASP A 643 0.14 -22.61 -37.48
N ASP A 644 -0.86 -22.24 -38.28
CA ASP A 644 -2.11 -21.50 -37.97
C ASP A 644 -3.27 -22.39 -37.46
N ALA A 645 -4.20 -21.78 -36.70
CA ALA A 645 -5.70 -21.84 -36.79
C ALA A 645 -6.43 -22.08 -35.45
N PRO A 646 -7.75 -21.75 -35.30
CA PRO A 646 -8.52 -20.56 -35.69
C PRO A 646 -9.31 -19.93 -34.49
N ALA A 647 -9.91 -18.75 -34.69
CA ALA A 647 -10.75 -18.03 -33.71
C ALA A 647 -12.24 -18.52 -33.64
N ASP A 648 -12.86 -18.40 -32.47
CA ASP A 648 -14.32 -18.43 -32.15
C ASP A 648 -14.56 -17.47 -30.94
N PRO A 649 -15.77 -16.94 -30.65
CA PRO A 649 -15.98 -15.51 -30.38
C PRO A 649 -16.54 -15.18 -28.99
N GLY A 650 -16.07 -14.07 -28.42
CA GLY A 650 -16.84 -13.19 -27.53
C GLY A 650 -17.16 -13.69 -26.13
N GLU A 651 -16.18 -13.62 -25.23
CA GLU A 651 -16.42 -13.22 -23.84
C GLU A 651 -15.78 -11.83 -23.70
N ALA A 652 -16.50 -10.88 -23.11
CA ALA A 652 -15.97 -9.54 -22.89
C ALA A 652 -14.81 -9.66 -21.90
N GLU A 653 -13.61 -9.31 -22.37
CA GLU A 653 -12.42 -9.12 -21.54
C GLU A 653 -12.80 -8.16 -20.40
N GLY A 654 -12.44 -8.48 -19.16
CA GLY A 654 -12.66 -7.57 -18.03
C GLY A 654 -11.88 -6.25 -18.20
N PRO A 655 -12.21 -5.21 -17.42
CA PRO A 655 -11.49 -3.95 -17.46
C PRO A 655 -10.00 -4.18 -17.17
N SER A 656 -9.12 -3.65 -18.02
CA SER A 656 -7.66 -3.84 -17.91
C SER A 656 -6.99 -2.82 -16.98
N ASN A 657 -7.71 -1.77 -16.57
CA ASN A 657 -7.20 -0.74 -15.67
C ASN A 657 -7.55 -1.10 -14.22
N VAL A 658 -6.62 -0.87 -13.30
CA VAL A 658 -6.87 -1.00 -11.85
C VAL A 658 -6.74 0.39 -11.22
N LEU A 659 -7.81 0.86 -10.57
CA LEU A 659 -7.87 2.12 -9.84
C LEU A 659 -7.82 1.81 -8.33
N MET A 660 -6.79 2.31 -7.65
CA MET A 660 -6.61 2.15 -6.20
C MET A 660 -7.06 3.44 -5.49
N LEU A 661 -7.97 3.33 -4.53
CA LEU A 661 -8.48 4.49 -3.79
C LEU A 661 -7.57 4.87 -2.61
N GLY A 662 -7.62 6.14 -2.22
CA GLY A 662 -6.63 6.80 -1.34
C GLY A 662 -6.64 6.44 0.15
N GLY A 663 -7.53 5.55 0.62
CA GLY A 663 -7.59 5.14 2.04
C GLY A 663 -8.39 6.07 2.97
N GLU A 664 -9.05 7.08 2.41
CA GLU A 664 -9.87 8.08 3.12
C GLU A 664 -11.29 8.11 2.55
N ASP A 665 -12.24 8.70 3.27
CA ASP A 665 -13.60 8.94 2.77
C ASP A 665 -13.54 9.76 1.48
N GLN A 666 -14.07 9.24 0.36
CA GLN A 666 -13.92 9.89 -0.95
C GLN A 666 -15.00 9.52 -1.96
N THR A 667 -15.33 10.46 -2.85
CA THR A 667 -16.14 10.24 -4.05
C THR A 667 -15.23 10.27 -5.28
N VAL A 668 -15.31 9.25 -6.14
CA VAL A 668 -14.43 9.10 -7.30
C VAL A 668 -15.24 8.80 -8.56
N GLU A 669 -15.11 9.69 -9.56
CA GLU A 669 -15.64 9.45 -10.90
C GLU A 669 -14.73 8.52 -11.70
N VAL A 670 -15.34 7.49 -12.28
CA VAL A 670 -14.66 6.46 -13.07
C VAL A 670 -15.27 6.43 -14.48
N PRO A 671 -14.78 7.28 -15.40
CA PRO A 671 -15.35 7.44 -16.74
C PRO A 671 -14.79 6.43 -17.77
N PHE A 672 -14.08 5.40 -17.32
CA PHE A 672 -13.44 4.39 -18.18
C PHE A 672 -13.53 2.99 -17.56
N ASP A 673 -13.27 1.97 -18.38
CA ASP A 673 -13.25 0.58 -17.93
C ASP A 673 -12.18 0.37 -16.85
N ALA A 674 -12.60 0.10 -15.61
CA ALA A 674 -11.69 -0.04 -14.48
C ALA A 674 -12.16 -1.08 -13.46
N GLN A 675 -11.21 -1.76 -12.86
CA GLN A 675 -11.38 -2.44 -11.59
C GLN A 675 -10.99 -1.46 -10.47
N VAL A 676 -11.98 -1.01 -9.71
CA VAL A 676 -11.81 -0.10 -8.57
C VAL A 676 -11.58 -0.95 -7.32
N ARG A 677 -10.48 -0.68 -6.61
CA ARG A 677 -10.16 -1.28 -5.32
C ARG A 677 -10.41 -0.25 -4.22
N GLY A 678 -11.55 -0.42 -3.54
CA GLY A 678 -11.90 0.32 -2.35
C GLY A 678 -10.99 -0.02 -1.17
N THR A 679 -11.13 0.74 -0.09
CA THR A 679 -10.37 0.57 1.14
C THR A 679 -11.33 0.19 2.27
N SER A 680 -11.00 0.53 3.51
CA SER A 680 -11.89 0.38 4.67
C SER A 680 -12.67 1.67 4.99
N ALA A 681 -12.36 2.78 4.32
CA ALA A 681 -13.10 4.02 4.45
C ALA A 681 -14.36 3.98 3.58
N PRO A 682 -15.43 4.70 3.94
CA PRO A 682 -16.57 4.92 3.04
C PRO A 682 -16.17 5.53 1.69
N GLU A 683 -16.40 4.81 0.59
CA GLU A 683 -16.12 5.30 -0.75
C GLU A 683 -17.34 5.32 -1.66
N THR A 684 -17.49 6.40 -2.42
CA THR A 684 -18.54 6.55 -3.43
C THR A 684 -17.95 6.46 -4.83
N VAL A 685 -18.31 5.42 -5.58
CA VAL A 685 -17.84 5.21 -6.96
C VAL A 685 -18.88 5.69 -7.96
N ASN A 686 -18.59 6.79 -8.65
CA ASN A 686 -19.45 7.32 -9.70
C ASN A 686 -19.07 6.71 -11.05
N VAL A 687 -19.97 5.90 -11.61
CA VAL A 687 -19.73 5.15 -12.85
C VAL A 687 -20.09 6.01 -14.06
N GLY A 688 -19.08 6.46 -14.78
CA GLY A 688 -19.27 7.35 -15.93
C GLY A 688 -19.96 6.66 -17.12
N GLU A 689 -20.56 7.47 -17.99
CA GLU A 689 -21.30 6.99 -19.16
C GLU A 689 -20.37 6.19 -20.12
N GLY A 690 -20.74 4.95 -20.42
CA GLY A 690 -19.98 4.06 -21.31
C GLY A 690 -18.85 3.28 -20.65
N ALA A 691 -18.64 3.43 -19.33
CA ALA A 691 -17.62 2.70 -18.58
C ALA A 691 -18.09 1.32 -18.11
N HIS A 692 -17.18 0.34 -18.10
CA HIS A 692 -17.32 -0.92 -17.36
C HIS A 692 -16.51 -0.87 -16.06
N VAL A 693 -17.19 -0.61 -14.96
CA VAL A 693 -16.59 -0.55 -13.62
C VAL A 693 -16.85 -1.84 -12.84
N GLN A 694 -15.80 -2.40 -12.25
CA GLN A 694 -15.89 -3.48 -11.27
C GLN A 694 -15.46 -2.94 -9.91
N PHE A 695 -16.32 -3.05 -8.89
CA PHE A 695 -16.04 -2.53 -7.55
C PHE A 695 -16.44 -3.54 -6.47
N GLY A 696 -15.53 -3.76 -5.52
CA GLY A 696 -15.79 -4.57 -4.34
C GLY A 696 -16.21 -3.67 -3.18
N ALA A 697 -17.51 -3.55 -2.96
CA ALA A 697 -18.08 -2.61 -2.00
C ALA A 697 -18.10 -3.21 -0.57
N ASN A 698 -17.53 -2.47 0.37
CA ASN A 698 -17.46 -2.74 1.81
C ASN A 698 -18.48 -1.88 2.58
N ASP A 699 -18.39 -1.91 3.91
CA ASP A 699 -19.32 -1.18 4.79
C ASP A 699 -19.11 0.34 4.67
N GLY A 700 -20.17 1.08 4.35
CA GLY A 700 -20.11 2.53 4.10
C GLY A 700 -19.94 2.93 2.64
N ASP A 701 -19.72 1.97 1.74
CA ASP A 701 -19.53 2.26 0.32
C ASP A 701 -20.83 2.50 -0.43
N SER A 702 -20.73 3.31 -1.49
CA SER A 702 -21.83 3.69 -2.38
C SER A 702 -21.43 3.62 -3.84
N ILE A 703 -22.37 3.33 -4.72
CA ILE A 703 -22.19 3.39 -6.19
C ILE A 703 -23.19 4.40 -6.75
N GLU A 704 -22.73 5.33 -7.57
CA GLU A 704 -23.59 6.22 -8.35
C GLU A 704 -23.66 5.79 -9.81
N LEU A 705 -24.89 5.66 -10.32
CA LEU A 705 -25.21 5.24 -11.67
C LEU A 705 -25.99 6.33 -12.41
N ALA A 706 -25.47 6.81 -13.53
CA ALA A 706 -26.13 7.85 -14.32
C ALA A 706 -27.44 7.39 -14.99
N GLY A 707 -28.56 8.03 -14.64
CA GLY A 707 -29.89 7.78 -15.22
C GLY A 707 -30.84 7.01 -14.30
N ASP A 708 -32.11 6.91 -14.69
CA ASP A 708 -33.16 6.33 -13.84
C ASP A 708 -32.95 4.82 -13.66
N PHE A 709 -33.34 4.25 -12.52
CA PHE A 709 -33.25 2.81 -12.25
C PHE A 709 -33.92 1.96 -13.35
N ALA A 710 -34.97 2.48 -13.97
CA ALA A 710 -35.70 1.80 -15.05
C ALA A 710 -34.88 1.60 -16.34
N ASP A 711 -33.76 2.31 -16.50
CA ASP A 711 -32.88 2.23 -17.67
C ASP A 711 -31.84 1.09 -17.56
N TYR A 712 -31.65 0.52 -16.37
CA TYR A 712 -30.70 -0.56 -16.12
C TYR A 712 -31.32 -1.95 -16.23
N ASP A 713 -30.68 -2.83 -17.00
CA ASP A 713 -30.86 -4.27 -16.89
C ASP A 713 -30.03 -4.77 -15.70
N LEU A 714 -30.72 -5.33 -14.70
CA LEU A 714 -30.12 -5.86 -13.48
C LEU A 714 -29.98 -7.38 -13.54
N THR A 715 -28.79 -7.89 -13.25
CA THR A 715 -28.53 -9.33 -13.06
C THR A 715 -27.72 -9.58 -11.79
N SER A 716 -27.77 -10.81 -11.30
CA SER A 716 -27.03 -11.25 -10.11
C SER A 716 -26.22 -12.51 -10.42
N GLY A 717 -25.04 -12.63 -9.82
CA GLY A 717 -24.18 -13.80 -9.89
C GLY A 717 -23.15 -13.82 -8.76
N GLY A 718 -23.09 -14.93 -8.00
CA GLY A 718 -22.28 -14.96 -6.77
C GLY A 718 -22.77 -13.91 -5.76
N ASN A 719 -21.85 -13.11 -5.22
CA ASN A 719 -22.14 -11.91 -4.43
C ASN A 719 -22.18 -10.61 -5.26
N THR A 720 -22.18 -10.71 -6.59
CA THR A 720 -22.10 -9.55 -7.48
C THR A 720 -23.48 -9.20 -8.07
N LEU A 721 -23.85 -7.94 -7.97
CA LEU A 721 -24.94 -7.31 -8.74
C LEU A 721 -24.35 -6.60 -9.96
N SER A 722 -24.93 -6.84 -11.13
CA SER A 722 -24.49 -6.21 -12.38
C SER A 722 -25.61 -5.32 -12.92
N PHE A 723 -25.31 -4.03 -13.05
CA PHE A 723 -26.18 -3.00 -13.60
C PHE A 723 -25.69 -2.63 -15.00
N VAL A 724 -26.51 -2.85 -16.03
CA VAL A 724 -26.14 -2.58 -17.42
C VAL A 724 -27.12 -1.61 -18.07
N ASN A 725 -26.64 -0.47 -18.57
CA ASN A 725 -27.43 0.49 -19.35
C ASN A 725 -26.65 0.89 -20.61
N GLY A 726 -27.03 0.34 -21.76
CA GLY A 726 -26.32 0.57 -23.01
C GLY A 726 -24.90 0.00 -22.96
N ASP A 727 -23.91 0.89 -23.08
CA ASP A 727 -22.48 0.55 -22.98
C ASP A 727 -21.95 0.71 -21.54
N THR A 728 -22.70 1.37 -20.65
CA THR A 728 -22.34 1.50 -19.22
C THR A 728 -22.64 0.20 -18.48
N ARG A 729 -21.68 -0.24 -17.67
CA ARG A 729 -21.80 -1.43 -16.82
C ARG A 729 -21.13 -1.21 -15.46
N ALA A 730 -21.85 -1.50 -14.39
CA ALA A 730 -21.28 -1.60 -13.05
C ALA A 730 -21.47 -3.02 -12.51
N ASP A 731 -20.37 -3.71 -12.24
CA ASP A 731 -20.37 -4.99 -11.51
C ASP A 731 -19.95 -4.71 -10.06
N VAL A 732 -20.91 -4.79 -9.14
CA VAL A 732 -20.74 -4.47 -7.71
C VAL A 732 -20.71 -5.76 -6.91
N SER A 733 -19.53 -6.14 -6.42
CA SER A 733 -19.35 -7.28 -5.52
C SER A 733 -19.62 -6.83 -4.08
N LEU A 734 -20.70 -7.34 -3.48
CA LEU A 734 -21.12 -6.93 -2.14
C LEU A 734 -20.33 -7.70 -1.06
N ASN A 735 -19.68 -6.97 -0.16
CA ASN A 735 -19.12 -7.49 1.09
C ASN A 735 -19.91 -6.99 2.33
N ALA A 736 -20.71 -5.93 2.17
CA ALA A 736 -21.64 -5.39 3.15
C ALA A 736 -22.92 -4.87 2.45
N GLU A 737 -23.83 -4.23 3.21
CA GLU A 737 -24.91 -3.44 2.61
C GLU A 737 -24.28 -2.22 1.91
N THR A 738 -24.64 -2.00 0.64
CA THR A 738 -24.05 -0.97 -0.22
C THR A 738 -25.17 -0.12 -0.80
N GLU A 739 -25.00 1.20 -0.79
CA GLU A 739 -25.96 2.10 -1.41
C GLU A 739 -25.78 2.17 -2.92
N ILE A 740 -26.87 2.02 -3.67
CA ILE A 740 -26.86 2.18 -5.13
C ILE A 740 -27.75 3.36 -5.49
N VAL A 741 -27.14 4.43 -5.98
CA VAL A 741 -27.79 5.70 -6.29
C VAL A 741 -28.08 5.79 -7.79
N PHE A 742 -29.33 6.06 -8.15
CA PHE A 742 -29.79 6.29 -9.52
C PHE A 742 -30.27 7.74 -9.70
N GLY A 743 -30.50 8.15 -10.95
CA GLY A 743 -31.02 9.49 -11.27
C GLY A 743 -32.44 9.77 -10.77
N ASP A 744 -33.19 8.74 -10.36
CA ASP A 744 -34.55 8.86 -9.80
C ASP A 744 -34.70 8.35 -8.35
N GLY A 745 -33.58 8.03 -7.69
CA GLY A 745 -33.50 7.72 -6.26
C GLY A 745 -32.47 6.63 -5.94
N MET A 746 -32.26 6.35 -4.65
CA MET A 746 -31.34 5.32 -4.15
C MET A 746 -32.05 4.02 -3.74
N ALA A 747 -31.31 2.91 -3.84
CA ALA A 747 -31.56 1.50 -3.53
C ALA A 747 -30.47 0.86 -2.66
N ASN A 748 -30.73 0.38 -1.43
CA ASN A 748 -29.74 -0.47 -0.73
C ASN A 748 -29.64 -1.84 -1.41
N ALA A 749 -28.42 -2.23 -1.77
CA ALA A 749 -28.05 -3.56 -2.19
C ALA A 749 -27.48 -4.34 -0.99
N ASP A 750 -27.97 -5.56 -0.74
CA ASP A 750 -27.55 -6.36 0.41
C ASP A 750 -27.63 -7.87 0.13
N ILE A 751 -26.88 -8.65 0.89
CA ILE A 751 -26.93 -10.11 0.93
C ILE A 751 -27.99 -10.55 1.96
N GLY A 752 -29.22 -10.70 1.49
CA GLY A 752 -30.38 -10.97 2.34
C GLY A 752 -30.74 -12.46 2.49
N LEU A 753 -31.39 -12.80 3.61
CA LEU A 753 -32.07 -14.10 3.82
C LEU A 753 -33.52 -14.03 3.33
N THR A 754 -33.83 -14.77 2.28
CA THR A 754 -35.18 -14.87 1.69
C THR A 754 -35.81 -16.24 1.97
N ASP A 755 -37.06 -16.42 1.54
CA ASP A 755 -37.76 -17.71 1.61
C ASP A 755 -37.05 -18.83 0.79
N ASN A 756 -36.15 -18.46 -0.13
CA ASN A 756 -35.40 -19.39 -0.99
C ASN A 756 -33.94 -19.62 -0.55
N GLY A 757 -33.44 -18.91 0.47
CA GLY A 757 -32.06 -19.02 0.95
C GLY A 757 -31.38 -17.67 1.05
N VAL A 758 -30.05 -17.64 0.91
CA VAL A 758 -29.28 -16.40 0.81
C VAL A 758 -29.34 -15.94 -0.64
N GLU A 759 -29.83 -14.74 -0.88
CA GLU A 759 -29.97 -14.12 -2.22
C GLU A 759 -29.54 -12.65 -2.14
N LEU A 760 -28.99 -12.12 -3.24
CA LEU A 760 -28.74 -10.67 -3.33
C LEU A 760 -30.08 -9.95 -3.46
N THR A 761 -30.22 -8.84 -2.75
CA THR A 761 -31.41 -8.02 -2.74
C THR A 761 -31.10 -6.59 -3.15
N LEU A 762 -32.06 -5.90 -3.74
CA LEU A 762 -32.02 -4.46 -4.01
C LEU A 762 -33.32 -3.85 -3.50
N GLY A 763 -33.25 -2.88 -2.59
CA GLY A 763 -34.41 -2.33 -1.89
C GLY A 763 -35.24 -3.40 -1.16
N GLY A 764 -34.59 -4.46 -0.68
CA GLY A 764 -35.21 -5.60 0.00
C GLY A 764 -35.92 -6.62 -0.90
N GLN A 765 -35.86 -6.47 -2.23
CA GLN A 765 -36.38 -7.44 -3.20
C GLN A 765 -35.27 -8.34 -3.74
N ALA A 766 -35.50 -9.64 -3.78
CA ALA A 766 -34.53 -10.62 -4.26
C ALA A 766 -34.26 -10.48 -5.77
N VAL A 767 -32.99 -10.26 -6.13
CA VAL A 767 -32.54 -10.12 -7.51
C VAL A 767 -32.30 -11.51 -8.09
N GLY A 768 -33.27 -12.02 -8.84
CA GLY A 768 -33.22 -13.34 -9.47
C GLY A 768 -34.21 -13.48 -10.63
N SER A 769 -34.52 -14.72 -11.04
CA SER A 769 -35.38 -14.97 -12.22
C SER A 769 -36.81 -14.43 -12.10
N ASP A 770 -37.27 -14.17 -10.86
CA ASP A 770 -38.60 -13.64 -10.54
C ASP A 770 -38.56 -12.17 -10.09
N PHE A 771 -37.43 -11.45 -10.27
CA PHE A 771 -37.26 -10.06 -9.84
C PHE A 771 -38.27 -9.12 -10.53
N ASP A 772 -39.09 -8.45 -9.72
CA ASP A 772 -40.01 -7.40 -10.18
C ASP A 772 -39.48 -6.03 -9.77
N ARG A 773 -38.86 -5.35 -10.74
CA ARG A 773 -38.28 -4.01 -10.58
C ARG A 773 -39.30 -2.96 -10.12
N SER A 774 -40.60 -3.17 -10.35
CA SER A 774 -41.63 -2.25 -9.89
C SER A 774 -41.95 -2.37 -8.39
N GLU A 775 -41.39 -3.38 -7.72
CA GLU A 775 -41.49 -3.58 -6.27
C GLU A 775 -40.28 -3.04 -5.50
N VAL A 776 -39.23 -2.57 -6.19
CA VAL A 776 -38.11 -1.85 -5.57
C VAL A 776 -38.57 -0.43 -5.25
N ASN A 777 -38.53 -0.04 -3.98
CA ASN A 777 -38.87 1.30 -3.55
C ASN A 777 -37.60 2.14 -3.44
N LEU A 778 -37.42 3.07 -4.38
CA LEU A 778 -36.32 4.03 -4.34
C LEU A 778 -36.60 5.11 -3.28
N ASP A 779 -35.58 5.48 -2.50
CA ASP A 779 -35.62 6.71 -1.71
C ASP A 779 -35.21 7.89 -2.60
N GLY A 780 -35.98 8.97 -2.56
CA GLY A 780 -35.76 10.15 -3.41
C GLY A 780 -34.98 11.26 -2.72
N SER A 781 -34.34 10.98 -1.59
CA SER A 781 -33.50 11.94 -0.86
C SER A 781 -32.11 12.11 -1.48
N GLU A 782 -31.62 11.11 -2.21
CA GLU A 782 -30.31 11.08 -2.86
C GLU A 782 -30.46 10.57 -4.30
N VAL A 783 -29.82 11.26 -5.26
CA VAL A 783 -29.86 10.96 -6.71
C VAL A 783 -28.47 11.20 -7.32
N SER A 784 -28.09 10.42 -8.33
CA SER A 784 -26.72 10.45 -8.88
C SER A 784 -26.43 11.71 -9.70
N GLY A 785 -25.24 12.29 -9.50
CA GLY A 785 -24.66 13.37 -10.33
C GLY A 785 -24.80 14.80 -9.80
N ASP A 786 -24.78 15.03 -8.48
CA ASP A 786 -25.07 16.34 -7.87
C ASP A 786 -23.94 17.00 -7.05
N ASP A 787 -22.75 16.40 -6.93
CA ASP A 787 -21.64 16.92 -6.11
C ASP A 787 -20.60 17.76 -6.87
N ALA A 788 -20.95 18.33 -8.03
CA ALA A 788 -20.03 19.20 -8.77
C ALA A 788 -20.48 20.67 -8.69
N MET A 789 -19.62 21.52 -8.13
CA MET A 789 -19.89 22.97 -8.09
C MET A 789 -20.28 23.48 -9.48
N PRO A 790 -21.49 24.07 -9.65
CA PRO A 790 -22.01 24.38 -10.97
C PRO A 790 -21.11 25.39 -11.68
N ALA A 791 -21.13 25.45 -13.01
CA ALA A 791 -20.39 26.50 -13.72
C ALA A 791 -20.93 27.90 -13.34
N MET A 792 -20.06 28.92 -13.31
CA MET A 792 -20.50 30.29 -12.99
C MET A 792 -21.53 30.78 -14.02
N PRO A 793 -22.55 31.57 -13.60
CA PRO A 793 -23.50 32.17 -14.54
C PRO A 793 -22.82 33.03 -15.62
N SER A 794 -21.69 33.67 -15.28
CA SER A 794 -20.87 34.47 -16.19
C SER A 794 -20.12 33.64 -17.24
N GLN A 795 -19.88 32.36 -16.96
CA GLN A 795 -19.18 31.40 -17.83
C GLN A 795 -20.16 30.49 -18.60
N GLY A 796 -21.46 30.78 -18.55
CA GLY A 796 -22.50 30.02 -19.26
C GLY A 796 -23.17 28.94 -18.41
N GLY A 797 -22.91 28.90 -17.11
CA GLY A 797 -23.59 28.02 -16.18
C GLY A 797 -25.03 28.43 -15.84
N PRO A 798 -25.75 27.61 -15.05
CA PRO A 798 -27.14 27.85 -14.66
C PRO A 798 -27.34 29.19 -13.97
N ALA A 799 -28.50 29.83 -14.19
CA ALA A 799 -28.83 31.07 -13.51
C ALA A 799 -29.12 30.81 -12.02
N PRO A 800 -28.85 31.78 -11.11
CA PRO A 800 -29.05 31.55 -9.69
C PRO A 800 -30.50 31.19 -9.30
N VAL A 801 -30.66 30.15 -8.48
CA VAL A 801 -31.92 29.70 -7.88
C VAL A 801 -32.20 30.41 -6.56
N GLN A 802 -33.42 30.33 -6.04
CA GLN A 802 -33.82 31.02 -4.80
C GLN A 802 -33.72 30.13 -3.55
N THR A 803 -33.67 28.81 -3.73
CA THR A 803 -33.61 27.83 -2.66
C THR A 803 -32.68 26.73 -3.12
N GLY A 804 -31.68 26.40 -2.32
CA GLY A 804 -30.86 25.23 -2.57
C GLY A 804 -31.61 23.93 -2.30
N THR A 805 -31.02 22.84 -2.74
CA THR A 805 -31.47 21.47 -2.59
C THR A 805 -30.27 20.62 -2.13
N SER A 806 -30.28 19.31 -2.31
CA SER A 806 -29.08 18.49 -2.07
C SER A 806 -28.07 18.55 -3.21
N ALA A 807 -28.34 19.38 -4.23
CA ALA A 807 -27.58 19.55 -5.45
C ALA A 807 -26.61 20.73 -5.37
N GLY A 808 -25.46 20.64 -6.03
CA GLY A 808 -24.61 21.81 -6.26
C GLY A 808 -25.31 22.88 -7.11
N GLU A 809 -25.73 24.00 -6.50
CA GLU A 809 -26.52 25.03 -7.17
C GLU A 809 -25.85 26.41 -7.13
N ASN A 810 -26.05 27.20 -8.20
CA ASN A 810 -25.82 28.64 -8.10
C ASN A 810 -27.02 29.19 -7.31
N ILE A 811 -26.84 29.58 -6.05
CA ILE A 811 -27.90 30.14 -5.20
C ILE A 811 -27.81 31.67 -5.23
N ASP A 812 -28.95 32.36 -5.36
CA ASP A 812 -29.02 33.83 -5.23
C ASP A 812 -28.70 34.21 -3.78
N GLY A 813 -27.54 34.80 -3.54
CA GLY A 813 -27.10 35.23 -2.22
C GLY A 813 -27.73 36.55 -1.76
N ASN A 814 -28.33 37.33 -2.66
CA ASN A 814 -28.90 38.64 -2.33
C ASN A 814 -30.36 38.58 -1.80
N GLN A 815 -30.69 37.55 -1.03
CA GLN A 815 -32.01 37.39 -0.43
C GLN A 815 -32.09 38.07 0.95
N ASP A 816 -33.31 38.23 1.46
CA ASP A 816 -33.56 38.73 2.82
C ASP A 816 -33.63 37.56 3.82
N GLY A 817 -32.76 37.54 4.84
CA GLY A 817 -32.88 36.63 5.99
C GLY A 817 -31.88 35.48 5.99
N THR A 818 -32.35 34.25 6.18
CA THR A 818 -31.52 33.05 6.28
C THR A 818 -31.65 32.24 5.00
N ILE A 819 -30.53 31.83 4.42
CA ILE A 819 -30.43 30.95 3.24
C ILE A 819 -29.75 29.65 3.70
N ALA A 820 -30.13 28.53 3.08
CA ALA A 820 -29.48 27.24 3.27
C ALA A 820 -29.21 26.62 1.89
N GLY A 821 -28.08 25.94 1.78
CA GLY A 821 -27.74 25.09 0.64
C GLY A 821 -28.63 23.86 0.59
N ASN A 822 -28.75 23.16 1.72
CA ASN A 822 -29.41 21.87 1.91
C ASN A 822 -28.65 20.67 1.33
N GLY A 823 -27.34 20.80 1.11
CA GLY A 823 -26.42 19.77 0.61
C GLY A 823 -25.83 20.15 -0.76
N GLY A 824 -24.83 19.39 -1.23
CA GLY A 824 -24.13 19.64 -2.50
C GLY A 824 -23.16 20.84 -2.47
N ASP A 825 -22.37 20.98 -3.53
CA ASP A 825 -21.38 22.06 -3.71
C ASP A 825 -22.05 23.37 -4.15
N ASP A 826 -22.47 24.19 -3.19
CA ASP A 826 -23.25 25.38 -3.49
C ASP A 826 -22.40 26.62 -3.77
N ARG A 827 -22.82 27.40 -4.77
CA ARG A 827 -22.30 28.76 -5.00
C ARG A 827 -23.34 29.81 -4.65
N PHE A 828 -23.13 30.52 -3.55
CA PHE A 828 -23.90 31.69 -3.18
C PHE A 828 -23.41 32.93 -3.94
N VAL A 829 -24.23 33.43 -4.86
CA VAL A 829 -23.88 34.53 -5.77
C VAL A 829 -24.38 35.88 -5.26
N PHE A 830 -23.45 36.81 -5.02
CA PHE A 830 -23.71 38.15 -4.51
C PHE A 830 -23.36 39.24 -5.52
N GLY A 831 -24.33 40.06 -5.91
CA GLY A 831 -24.12 41.36 -6.54
C GLY A 831 -23.97 42.49 -5.52
N GLN A 832 -23.46 43.66 -5.96
CA GLN A 832 -23.27 44.84 -5.10
C GLN A 832 -24.58 45.59 -4.85
N GLN A 833 -25.50 44.93 -4.17
CA GLN A 833 -26.75 45.47 -3.62
C GLN A 833 -26.80 45.25 -2.11
N GLN A 834 -27.35 46.22 -1.38
CA GLN A 834 -27.51 46.14 0.08
C GLN A 834 -28.12 44.80 0.54
N THR A 835 -27.29 43.95 1.15
CA THR A 835 -27.62 42.58 1.58
C THR A 835 -27.08 42.33 2.98
N ASP A 836 -27.85 41.64 3.81
CA ASP A 836 -27.45 41.19 5.14
C ASP A 836 -28.13 39.82 5.37
N VAL A 837 -27.35 38.75 5.26
CA VAL A 837 -27.85 37.38 5.14
C VAL A 837 -27.12 36.43 6.07
N GLU A 838 -27.81 35.40 6.53
CA GLU A 838 -27.26 34.28 7.31
C GLU A 838 -27.27 33.00 6.46
N ILE A 839 -26.14 32.29 6.40
CA ILE A 839 -26.02 30.96 5.78
C ILE A 839 -25.83 29.93 6.90
N THR A 840 -26.66 28.88 6.93
CA THR A 840 -26.76 27.96 8.08
C THR A 840 -25.99 26.66 7.97
N ASP A 841 -25.51 26.34 6.78
CA ASP A 841 -24.95 25.04 6.42
C ASP A 841 -23.77 25.17 5.46
N PHE A 842 -23.07 26.30 5.49
CA PHE A 842 -21.89 26.52 4.65
C PHE A 842 -20.78 25.51 5.03
N SER A 843 -20.33 24.74 4.05
CA SER A 843 -19.36 23.67 4.17
C SER A 843 -18.03 24.02 3.51
N ALA A 844 -17.08 23.08 3.46
CA ALA A 844 -15.77 23.28 2.82
C ALA A 844 -15.84 23.25 1.28
N ASP A 845 -16.94 22.75 0.74
CA ASP A 845 -17.14 22.57 -0.71
C ASP A 845 -18.06 23.67 -1.28
N ASP A 846 -18.51 24.61 -0.44
CA ASP A 846 -19.31 25.76 -0.83
C ASP A 846 -18.47 26.99 -1.21
N GLN A 847 -19.04 27.87 -2.03
CA GLN A 847 -18.38 29.09 -2.49
C GLN A 847 -19.26 30.34 -2.33
N LEU A 848 -18.70 31.40 -1.75
CA LEU A 848 -19.25 32.76 -1.79
C LEU A 848 -18.68 33.51 -3.00
N LEU A 849 -19.49 33.71 -4.04
CA LEU A 849 -19.11 34.48 -5.23
C LEU A 849 -19.57 35.93 -5.13
N PHE A 850 -18.63 36.86 -5.03
CA PHE A 850 -18.89 38.30 -5.08
C PHE A 850 -18.64 38.87 -6.47
N THR A 851 -19.65 39.52 -7.05
CA THR A 851 -19.62 40.08 -8.40
C THR A 851 -19.57 41.61 -8.38
N ASP A 852 -19.52 42.24 -9.56
CA ASP A 852 -19.49 43.70 -9.78
C ASP A 852 -18.16 44.38 -9.39
N GLY A 853 -17.05 43.65 -9.52
CA GLY A 853 -15.70 44.23 -9.48
C GLY A 853 -15.18 44.60 -8.09
N VAL A 854 -15.72 43.97 -7.04
CA VAL A 854 -15.06 43.86 -5.74
C VAL A 854 -13.95 42.82 -5.81
N THR A 855 -12.99 42.94 -4.91
CA THR A 855 -11.82 42.07 -4.83
C THR A 855 -11.66 41.54 -3.41
N GLU A 856 -10.79 40.55 -3.23
CA GLU A 856 -10.46 40.01 -1.90
C GLU A 856 -10.02 41.11 -0.91
N ASP A 857 -9.29 42.12 -1.39
CA ASP A 857 -8.86 43.30 -0.61
C ASP A 857 -10.04 44.11 -0.02
N ASP A 858 -11.25 43.95 -0.54
CA ASP A 858 -12.47 44.61 -0.07
C ASP A 858 -13.20 43.82 1.03
N VAL A 859 -12.76 42.60 1.33
CA VAL A 859 -13.38 41.73 2.33
C VAL A 859 -12.92 42.11 3.73
N VAL A 860 -13.89 42.25 4.64
CA VAL A 860 -13.63 42.40 6.07
C VAL A 860 -14.26 41.24 6.81
N VAL A 861 -13.42 40.32 7.28
CA VAL A 861 -13.81 39.24 8.18
C VAL A 861 -13.93 39.78 9.61
N SER A 862 -15.01 39.43 10.28
CA SER A 862 -15.32 39.81 11.66
C SER A 862 -15.77 38.59 12.43
N ASN A 863 -14.87 38.09 13.29
CA ASN A 863 -15.16 37.06 14.26
C ASN A 863 -14.82 37.56 15.68
N ALA A 864 -15.84 37.90 16.45
CA ALA A 864 -15.66 38.54 17.76
C ALA A 864 -15.62 37.55 18.93
N ASP A 865 -16.16 36.34 18.74
CA ASP A 865 -16.30 35.30 19.75
C ASP A 865 -16.08 33.93 19.09
N GLY A 866 -14.82 33.48 19.04
CA GLY A 866 -14.39 32.25 18.35
C GLY A 866 -14.82 30.94 19.03
N GLY A 867 -16.07 30.88 19.46
CA GLY A 867 -16.76 29.69 19.95
C GLY A 867 -18.28 29.85 19.95
N ASP A 868 -18.82 30.85 19.23
CA ASP A 868 -20.26 31.04 19.04
C ASP A 868 -20.79 30.32 17.78
N GLY A 869 -19.89 29.73 17.00
CA GLY A 869 -20.16 28.96 15.80
C GLY A 869 -20.53 29.85 14.61
N SER A 870 -20.08 31.11 14.59
CA SER A 870 -20.44 32.08 13.54
C SER A 870 -19.31 33.02 13.14
N VAL A 871 -19.21 33.29 11.82
CA VAL A 871 -18.26 34.26 11.26
C VAL A 871 -18.99 35.19 10.30
N SER A 872 -18.70 36.48 10.38
CA SER A 872 -19.29 37.49 9.47
C SER A 872 -18.28 38.06 8.49
N LEU A 873 -18.66 38.15 7.22
CA LEU A 873 -17.90 38.78 6.14
C LEU A 873 -18.66 40.00 5.64
N ALA A 874 -17.95 41.11 5.46
CA ALA A 874 -18.48 42.32 4.82
C ALA A 874 -17.68 42.65 3.56
N VAL A 875 -18.37 42.72 2.41
CA VAL A 875 -17.78 43.02 1.09
C VAL A 875 -18.61 44.08 0.39
N GLY A 876 -18.15 45.33 0.40
CA GLY A 876 -18.88 46.44 -0.19
C GLY A 876 -20.26 46.69 0.46
N GLU A 877 -21.35 46.47 -0.29
CA GLU A 877 -22.74 46.58 0.21
C GLU A 877 -23.31 45.27 0.79
N VAL A 878 -22.54 44.18 0.78
CA VAL A 878 -22.97 42.84 1.18
C VAL A 878 -22.40 42.46 2.55
N GLY A 879 -23.27 42.03 3.47
CA GLY A 879 -22.91 41.34 4.70
C GLY A 879 -23.41 39.90 4.66
N VAL A 880 -22.52 38.95 4.98
CA VAL A 880 -22.82 37.51 5.06
C VAL A 880 -22.38 37.02 6.44
N THR A 881 -23.27 36.33 7.16
CA THR A 881 -22.91 35.61 8.39
C THR A 881 -23.04 34.13 8.12
N VAL A 882 -21.93 33.40 8.19
CA VAL A 882 -21.90 31.94 8.16
C VAL A 882 -22.09 31.43 9.58
N THR A 883 -22.97 30.46 9.78
CA THR A 883 -23.30 29.86 11.07
C THR A 883 -23.26 28.33 11.00
N GLY A 884 -23.21 27.66 12.15
CA GLY A 884 -23.08 26.20 12.20
C GLY A 884 -21.62 25.72 12.20
N ILE A 885 -20.67 26.65 12.41
CA ILE A 885 -19.24 26.39 12.37
C ILE A 885 -18.81 25.67 13.66
N SER A 886 -17.90 24.69 13.54
CA SER A 886 -17.31 24.02 14.71
C SER A 886 -16.52 25.02 15.57
N ALA A 887 -16.46 24.80 16.89
CA ALA A 887 -15.76 25.72 17.79
C ALA A 887 -14.24 25.82 17.51
N GLU A 888 -13.67 24.80 16.87
CA GLU A 888 -12.26 24.78 16.47
C GLU A 888 -12.02 25.64 15.22
N ALA A 889 -12.85 25.47 14.18
CA ALA A 889 -12.79 26.27 12.97
C ALA A 889 -13.13 27.75 13.26
N ASP A 890 -14.19 27.98 14.03
CA ASP A 890 -14.61 29.31 14.48
C ASP A 890 -13.44 30.04 15.18
N GLY A 891 -12.81 29.41 16.18
CA GLY A 891 -11.68 29.99 16.91
C GLY A 891 -10.45 30.37 16.07
N GLY A 892 -10.30 29.79 14.87
CA GLY A 892 -9.18 30.00 13.97
C GLY A 892 -9.35 31.15 12.96
N ILE A 893 -10.59 31.59 12.70
CA ILE A 893 -10.89 32.52 11.59
C ILE A 893 -10.75 33.98 12.03
N ALA A 894 -9.86 34.73 11.38
CA ALA A 894 -9.57 36.13 11.68
C ALA A 894 -9.48 37.05 10.44
N ASP A 895 -9.27 36.49 9.26
CA ASP A 895 -9.08 37.16 7.98
C ASP A 895 -9.48 36.24 6.81
N THR A 896 -9.34 36.68 5.56
CA THR A 896 -9.73 35.89 4.38
C THR A 896 -8.93 34.60 4.26
N SER A 897 -7.61 34.65 4.48
CA SER A 897 -6.74 33.47 4.43
C SER A 897 -7.09 32.42 5.48
N THR A 898 -7.46 32.84 6.70
CA THR A 898 -7.90 31.91 7.74
C THR A 898 -9.35 31.43 7.55
N PHE A 899 -10.19 32.19 6.85
CA PHE A 899 -11.51 31.75 6.39
C PHE A 899 -11.38 30.66 5.30
N GLU A 900 -10.56 30.90 4.28
CA GLU A 900 -10.25 29.91 3.23
C GLU A 900 -9.53 28.68 3.79
N GLY A 901 -8.67 28.84 4.80
CA GLY A 901 -8.07 27.72 5.51
C GLY A 901 -9.09 26.87 6.30
N ALA A 902 -10.24 27.44 6.68
CA ALA A 902 -11.29 26.74 7.42
C ALA A 902 -12.36 26.11 6.52
N PHE A 903 -12.60 26.68 5.33
CA PHE A 903 -13.67 26.27 4.41
C PHE A 903 -13.18 25.96 2.99
N GLY A 904 -11.88 25.77 2.77
CA GLY A 904 -11.34 25.50 1.43
C GLY A 904 -10.90 26.77 0.69
N VAL A 905 -9.86 26.61 -0.14
CA VAL A 905 -9.20 27.70 -0.88
C VAL A 905 -10.09 28.40 -1.90
N ASP A 906 -11.16 27.74 -2.33
CA ASP A 906 -12.14 28.27 -3.28
C ASP A 906 -13.42 28.79 -2.61
N SER A 907 -13.48 28.85 -1.27
CA SER A 907 -14.66 29.33 -0.53
C SER A 907 -14.99 30.81 -0.78
N LEU A 908 -14.04 31.60 -1.28
CA LEU A 908 -14.24 32.99 -1.71
C LEU A 908 -13.89 33.16 -3.19
N ALA A 909 -14.84 33.67 -3.97
CA ALA A 909 -14.61 33.97 -5.39
C ALA A 909 -15.05 35.41 -5.75
N PHE A 910 -14.39 35.98 -6.77
CA PHE A 910 -14.60 37.36 -7.22
C PHE A 910 -14.72 37.44 -8.74
N ALA A 911 -15.73 38.17 -9.26
CA ALA A 911 -16.00 38.30 -10.70
C ALA A 911 -16.37 39.70 -11.22
#